data_AF-A0A5D2KV00-F1
#
_entry.id   AF-A0A5D2KV00-F1
#
_cell.length_a   1.000
_cell.length_b   1.000
_cell.length_c   1.000
_cell.angle_alpha   90.00
_cell.angle_beta   90.00
_cell.angle_gamma   90.00
#
_symmetry.space_group_name_H-M   'P 1'
#
loop_
_entity.id
_entity.type
_entity.pdbx_description
1 polymer ?
#
loop_
_entity_poly.entity_id
_entity_poly.type
_entity_poly.pdbx_seq_one_letter_code
_entity_poly.pdbx_strand_id
1 'polypeptide(L)'
;MATSDECCSVQLIDGDGSFNDTGIESFIKEVKLHECGLSYAVVSIMGPQSSGKSTLLNNLFYTNFREMDAFKGRSQTTKGIWMAKCAGIEPCTIVMDLEGTDGRERGEDDTAFEKQSALFALAVSDIVLINMWCHDIGREQAANKPLLKTVFQVMMRLFSPRKTTLMFVIRDKTRTPLENLEPVLREDIQKIWDSVPKPQAHKETPLSEFFNVEVVALSSYEEKEEQFKEQVANLRQRFNHSIAPGGLAGDRRGVVPASGFSFSAQQIWKVIKENKDLDLPAHKVMVATVRCEEIANEKFTGFTANENWCLLEEAVQSGPVAGFGKKLNSILCTSLSEYDAEATYFDEGVRSAKRKQLEEKLLQLVQPAYLSMLGHLRSGTLEKFKEAFEEALNGGEGFSLAARNCTQSYMALFDERCTDANVELANWDCSKVRDKLCRDIDTHVASVRAAKLLELTSSYEAKLNEALAGPVEAFLDGANNETWPSIKKLLQRETVSAVSGLSSALSGFEMDAKDKEKMLTSLQDYARGVVEAKAREEAGRVLIRMKDRFSTLFSHDSDSMPRVWTGKEDIRAITKTARSASLKLLSVMAAIRLDDDVDNIENTLTSALVDTKSNAAVADKSITTFDPLASSSWEQVPPAKTLITPVQCKSLWRQFRAETEYSVTQAISAQEASRRNNNWMPPPWAIVALVVLGFNEFMTLLRNPLYLGVLFVGYLTVKALWVQLNISGEFQHGVLPGLLSISTKFLPTVMNLLTKLAEQGQSPATNNPQTNSGATAFKSFQNGSSSSNTSSSASSGVTASGNDIDYSSPPKED
;
A
#
# COMPACT_ATOMS: atom_id res chain seq x y z
N MET A 1 72.80 23.23 3.37
CA MET A 1 71.89 24.26 2.82
C MET A 1 70.51 23.99 3.38
N ALA A 2 70.20 24.56 4.54
CA ALA A 2 68.85 24.53 5.08
C ALA A 2 68.02 25.53 4.29
N THR A 3 66.88 25.09 3.77
CA THR A 3 65.89 25.95 3.12
C THR A 3 65.56 27.10 4.05
N SER A 4 65.71 28.32 3.57
CA SER A 4 65.30 29.53 4.27
C SER A 4 63.80 29.42 4.58
N ASP A 5 63.44 29.22 5.85
CA ASP A 5 62.09 29.49 6.31
C ASP A 5 61.78 30.95 5.95
N GLU A 6 60.96 31.15 4.92
CA GLU A 6 60.58 32.48 4.44
C GLU A 6 59.93 33.25 5.60
N CYS A 7 60.50 34.41 5.93
CA CYS A 7 59.95 35.30 6.94
C CYS A 7 58.64 35.91 6.42
N CYS A 8 57.52 35.24 6.70
CA CYS A 8 56.20 35.77 6.40
C CYS A 8 55.90 36.97 7.30
N SER A 9 55.62 38.13 6.69
CA SER A 9 55.21 39.35 7.38
C SER A 9 53.98 39.93 6.70
N VAL A 10 53.07 40.51 7.49
CA VAL A 10 51.81 41.08 7.01
C VAL A 10 51.54 42.41 7.71
N GLN A 11 51.00 43.37 6.97
CA GLN A 11 50.45 44.58 7.57
C GLN A 11 49.06 44.27 8.12
N LEU A 12 48.93 44.29 9.45
CA LEU A 12 47.69 43.97 10.16
C LEU A 12 46.73 45.16 10.15
N ILE A 13 47.24 46.35 10.44
CA ILE A 13 46.50 47.61 10.42
C ILE A 13 47.31 48.59 9.58
N ASP A 14 46.66 49.29 8.65
CA ASP A 14 47.31 50.29 7.80
C ASP A 14 47.49 51.66 8.50
N GLY A 15 48.04 52.63 7.77
CA GLY A 15 48.27 53.98 8.30
C GLY A 15 46.98 54.74 8.63
N ASP A 16 45.86 54.40 7.99
CA ASP A 16 44.54 55.03 8.15
C ASP A 16 43.69 54.31 9.23
N GLY A 17 44.25 53.27 9.87
CA GLY A 17 43.59 52.49 10.90
C GLY A 17 42.54 51.52 10.37
N SER A 18 42.66 51.07 9.11
CA SER A 18 41.86 49.98 8.54
C SER A 18 42.54 48.64 8.82
N PHE A 19 41.74 47.64 9.19
CA PHE A 19 42.21 46.30 9.52
C PHE A 19 42.25 45.41 8.27
N ASN A 20 43.34 44.67 8.07
CA ASN A 20 43.57 43.85 6.89
C ASN A 20 43.11 42.40 7.10
N ASP A 21 41.81 42.16 6.96
CA ASP A 21 41.18 40.85 7.20
C ASP A 21 41.75 39.73 6.31
N THR A 22 41.93 40.01 5.02
CA THR A 22 42.42 39.02 4.05
C THR A 22 43.89 38.69 4.27
N GLY A 23 44.69 39.70 4.63
CA GLY A 23 46.11 39.53 4.94
C GLY A 23 46.33 38.64 6.16
N ILE A 24 45.61 38.88 7.27
CA ILE A 24 45.79 38.07 8.48
C ILE A 24 45.35 36.62 8.29
N GLU A 25 44.28 36.37 7.52
CA GLU A 25 43.86 34.99 7.23
C GLU A 25 44.90 34.22 6.41
N SER A 26 45.49 34.87 5.40
CA SER A 26 46.58 34.28 4.61
C SER A 26 47.79 33.95 5.49
N PHE A 27 48.18 34.89 6.36
CA PHE A 27 49.28 34.72 7.30
C PHE A 27 49.04 33.54 8.26
N ILE A 28 47.84 33.43 8.85
CA ILE A 28 47.49 32.35 9.78
C ILE A 28 47.58 30.98 9.11
N LYS A 29 47.16 30.88 7.84
CA LYS A 29 47.23 29.65 7.04
C LYS A 29 48.68 29.27 6.76
N GLU A 30 49.50 30.21 6.31
CA GLU A 30 50.90 29.98 5.97
C GLU A 30 51.74 29.58 7.20
N VAL A 31 51.51 30.25 8.34
CA VAL A 31 52.21 29.97 9.60
C VAL A 31 51.71 28.70 10.29
N LYS A 32 50.56 28.15 9.85
CA LYS A 32 49.81 27.06 10.50
C LYS A 32 49.45 27.36 11.95
N LEU A 33 49.13 28.62 12.23
CA LEU A 33 48.85 29.06 13.60
C LEU A 33 47.66 28.32 14.22
N HIS A 34 46.66 27.95 13.41
CA HIS A 34 45.47 27.21 13.84
C HIS A 34 45.79 25.86 14.53
N GLU A 35 46.88 25.19 14.15
CA GLU A 35 47.31 23.91 14.74
C GLU A 35 47.91 24.11 16.15
N CYS A 36 48.32 25.33 16.51
CA CYS A 36 49.00 25.62 17.77
C CYS A 36 48.06 25.62 18.98
N GLY A 37 46.73 25.65 18.81
CA GLY A 37 45.77 25.68 19.93
C GLY A 37 46.02 26.86 20.88
N LEU A 38 46.43 26.57 22.13
CA LEU A 38 46.87 27.58 23.11
C LEU A 38 48.40 27.68 23.23
N SER A 39 49.18 26.94 22.45
CA SER A 39 50.64 26.94 22.48
C SER A 39 51.21 27.99 21.53
N TYR A 40 50.87 29.25 21.78
CA TYR A 40 51.45 30.40 21.08
C TYR A 40 51.58 31.61 22.02
N ALA A 41 52.44 32.55 21.63
CA ALA A 41 52.66 33.81 22.33
C ALA A 41 52.68 34.99 21.35
N VAL A 42 52.18 36.14 21.80
CA VAL A 42 52.19 37.38 21.02
C VAL A 42 53.07 38.42 21.71
N VAL A 43 54.05 38.92 20.96
CA VAL A 43 54.97 39.97 21.39
C VAL A 43 54.67 41.24 20.59
N SER A 44 54.67 42.40 21.22
CA SER A 44 54.63 43.69 20.51
C SER A 44 55.79 44.58 20.93
N ILE A 45 56.17 45.55 20.09
CA ILE A 45 57.15 46.58 20.44
C ILE A 45 56.55 47.98 20.31
N MET A 46 56.77 48.80 21.32
CA MET A 46 56.31 50.17 21.42
C MET A 46 57.48 51.09 21.76
N GLY A 47 57.50 52.31 21.23
CA GLY A 47 58.51 53.30 21.56
C GLY A 47 58.61 54.42 20.52
N PRO A 48 59.41 55.46 20.81
CA PRO A 48 59.52 56.65 19.97
C PRO A 48 59.86 56.35 18.51
N GLN A 49 59.47 57.24 17.60
CA GLN A 49 59.82 57.14 16.19
C GLN A 49 61.35 57.14 16.00
N SER A 50 61.83 56.29 15.09
CA SER A 50 63.27 56.15 14.79
C SER A 50 64.16 55.75 15.99
N SER A 51 63.61 55.06 17.00
CA SER A 51 64.36 54.53 18.16
C SER A 51 65.00 53.14 17.92
N GLY A 52 64.94 52.62 16.69
CA GLY A 52 65.51 51.32 16.32
C GLY A 52 64.65 50.11 16.70
N LYS A 53 63.31 50.23 16.68
CA LYS A 53 62.35 49.16 16.99
C LYS A 53 62.44 48.00 15.99
N SER A 54 62.21 48.28 14.71
CA SER A 54 62.26 47.28 13.64
C SER A 54 63.64 46.61 13.56
N THR A 55 64.72 47.38 13.72
CA THR A 55 66.10 46.85 13.83
C THR A 55 66.26 45.89 15.01
N LEU A 56 65.70 46.21 16.18
CA LEU A 56 65.72 45.29 17.33
C LEU A 56 64.92 44.02 17.04
N LEU A 57 63.72 44.13 16.46
CA LEU A 57 62.90 42.96 16.14
C LEU A 57 63.57 42.05 15.12
N ASN A 58 64.16 42.62 14.08
CA ASN A 58 64.88 41.86 13.05
C ASN A 58 66.07 41.09 13.64
N ASN A 59 66.84 41.71 14.54
CA ASN A 59 67.95 41.02 15.21
C ASN A 59 67.49 40.02 16.28
N LEU A 60 66.44 40.35 17.05
CA LEU A 60 65.96 39.53 18.17
C LEU A 60 65.16 38.31 17.71
N PHE A 61 64.27 38.49 16.73
CA PHE A 61 63.32 37.47 16.29
C PHE A 61 63.62 36.91 14.89
N TYR A 62 64.66 37.41 14.21
CA TYR A 62 65.00 37.05 12.82
C TYR A 62 63.86 37.36 11.85
N THR A 63 63.25 38.53 12.02
CA THR A 63 62.23 39.07 11.11
C THR A 63 62.83 39.95 10.01
N ASN A 64 62.01 40.37 9.05
CA ASN A 64 62.41 41.23 7.93
C ASN A 64 61.53 42.48 7.82
N PHE A 65 61.29 43.17 8.94
CA PHE A 65 60.58 44.46 8.93
C PHE A 65 61.41 45.53 8.24
N ARG A 66 60.74 46.49 7.60
CA ARG A 66 61.41 47.59 6.90
C ARG A 66 62.12 48.49 7.90
N GLU A 67 63.42 48.68 7.71
CA GLU A 67 64.25 49.59 8.51
C GLU A 67 64.44 50.95 7.85
N MET A 68 64.75 51.96 8.68
CA MET A 68 65.00 53.33 8.22
C MET A 68 66.36 53.40 7.53
N ASP A 69 66.38 53.89 6.29
CA ASP A 69 67.62 54.15 5.57
C ASP A 69 68.22 55.48 6.06
N ALA A 70 69.24 55.40 6.92
CA ALA A 70 69.89 56.56 7.52
C ALA A 70 70.41 57.58 6.49
N PHE A 71 70.75 57.12 5.27
CA PHE A 71 71.26 57.99 4.20
C PHE A 71 70.17 58.82 3.51
N LYS A 72 68.89 58.45 3.66
CA LYS A 72 67.74 59.17 3.10
C LYS A 72 67.10 60.17 4.06
N GLY A 73 67.67 60.33 5.25
CA GLY A 73 67.17 61.21 6.31
C GLY A 73 66.21 60.52 7.27
N ARG A 74 65.88 61.21 8.37
CA ARG A 74 64.97 60.69 9.40
C ARG A 74 63.52 60.87 8.95
N SER A 75 62.86 59.77 8.59
CA SER A 75 61.45 59.74 8.20
C SER A 75 60.72 58.53 8.79
N GLN A 76 59.40 58.56 8.74
CA GLN A 76 58.55 57.47 9.17
C GLN A 76 58.75 56.26 8.28
N THR A 77 59.11 55.13 8.91
CA THR A 77 59.41 53.89 8.20
C THR A 77 58.28 52.87 8.36
N THR A 78 57.84 52.63 9.60
CA THR A 78 56.70 51.77 9.90
C THR A 78 55.42 52.59 9.86
N LYS A 79 54.48 52.18 9.00
CA LYS A 79 53.12 52.74 8.95
C LYS A 79 52.12 51.69 9.38
N GLY A 80 51.31 52.02 10.38
CA GLY A 80 50.35 51.10 10.99
C GLY A 80 51.00 50.06 11.89
N ILE A 81 50.41 48.86 11.93
CA ILE A 81 50.88 47.73 12.74
C ILE A 81 51.21 46.57 11.81
N TRP A 82 52.45 46.10 11.89
CA TRP A 82 52.94 44.95 11.13
C TRP A 82 53.10 43.74 12.03
N MET A 83 52.94 42.54 11.48
CA MET A 83 53.00 41.29 12.19
C MET A 83 53.89 40.28 11.45
N ALA A 84 54.70 39.50 12.16
CA ALA A 84 55.55 38.47 11.57
C ALA A 84 55.72 37.27 12.52
N LYS A 85 56.01 36.09 11.96
CA LYS A 85 56.37 34.89 12.73
C LYS A 85 57.84 34.98 13.17
N CYS A 86 58.13 34.65 14.42
CA CYS A 86 59.50 34.52 14.89
C CYS A 86 60.08 33.17 14.46
N ALA A 87 61.15 33.17 13.66
CA ALA A 87 61.82 31.93 13.24
C ALA A 87 62.58 31.31 14.42
N GLY A 88 62.50 29.99 14.63
CA GLY A 88 63.34 29.27 15.61
C GLY A 88 63.11 29.61 17.09
N ILE A 89 61.88 29.96 17.49
CA ILE A 89 61.46 30.11 18.89
C ILE A 89 60.24 29.21 19.13
N GLU A 90 60.28 28.45 20.24
CA GLU A 90 59.18 27.60 20.70
C GLU A 90 58.67 28.08 22.08
N PRO A 91 57.34 28.16 22.31
CA PRO A 91 56.24 27.87 21.36
C PRO A 91 56.14 28.92 20.23
N CYS A 92 55.25 28.68 19.25
CA CYS A 92 55.06 29.57 18.11
C CYS A 92 54.84 31.02 18.58
N THR A 93 55.81 31.89 18.30
CA THR A 93 55.78 33.29 18.74
C THR A 93 55.54 34.20 17.54
N ILE A 94 54.59 35.11 17.69
CA ILE A 94 54.27 36.13 16.71
C ILE A 94 54.68 37.48 17.28
N VAL A 95 55.31 38.30 16.45
CA VAL A 95 55.74 39.64 16.85
C VAL A 95 55.03 40.73 16.04
N MET A 96 54.65 41.81 16.73
CA MET A 96 54.01 42.99 16.15
C MET A 96 54.93 44.21 16.24
N ASP A 97 55.25 44.82 15.10
CA ASP A 97 55.95 46.10 15.00
C ASP A 97 54.93 47.24 14.91
N LEU A 98 54.89 48.09 15.94
CA LEU A 98 54.00 49.25 15.96
C LEU A 98 54.70 50.48 15.40
N GLU A 99 53.91 51.31 14.73
CA GLU A 99 54.30 52.66 14.36
C GLU A 99 54.89 53.43 15.57
N GLY A 100 55.94 54.21 15.31
CA GLY A 100 56.61 54.95 16.36
C GLY A 100 55.79 56.13 16.86
N THR A 101 55.88 56.38 18.16
CA THR A 101 55.22 57.51 18.83
C THR A 101 56.04 58.79 18.71
N ASP A 102 55.41 59.95 18.94
CA ASP A 102 56.03 61.28 18.92
C ASP A 102 56.63 61.63 17.54
N GLY A 103 55.84 61.39 16.49
CA GLY A 103 56.23 61.56 15.10
C GLY A 103 55.97 62.95 14.53
N ARG A 104 56.85 63.43 13.65
CA ARG A 104 56.66 64.74 12.99
C ARG A 104 55.56 64.73 11.92
N GLU A 105 55.28 63.58 11.33
CA GLU A 105 54.60 63.46 10.04
C GLU A 105 53.06 63.49 10.13
N ARG A 106 52.46 63.29 11.31
CA ARG A 106 51.00 63.23 11.51
C ARG A 106 50.37 64.42 12.26
N GLY A 107 51.16 65.32 12.86
CA GLY A 107 50.66 66.59 13.46
C GLY A 107 50.01 66.44 14.86
N GLU A 108 49.17 67.40 15.30
CA GLU A 108 48.53 67.37 16.64
C GLU A 108 47.40 66.33 16.80
N ASP A 109 46.84 65.84 15.68
CA ASP A 109 45.82 64.76 15.66
C ASP A 109 46.41 63.36 15.96
N ASP A 110 47.74 63.25 16.07
CA ASP A 110 48.52 62.01 16.18
C ASP A 110 48.25 61.22 17.47
N THR A 111 47.82 61.89 18.55
CA THR A 111 47.65 61.22 19.84
C THR A 111 46.57 60.14 19.83
N ALA A 112 45.58 60.21 18.91
CA ALA A 112 44.51 59.23 18.87
C ALA A 112 44.99 57.87 18.35
N PHE A 113 45.71 57.86 17.22
CA PHE A 113 46.22 56.62 16.62
C PHE A 113 47.29 55.97 17.49
N GLU A 114 48.18 56.76 18.10
CA GLU A 114 49.18 56.27 19.06
C GLU A 114 48.53 55.60 20.28
N LYS A 115 47.50 56.24 20.86
CA LYS A 115 46.74 55.66 21.98
C LYS A 115 46.04 54.37 21.56
N GLN A 116 45.37 54.35 20.41
CA GLN A 116 44.66 53.17 19.90
C GLN A 116 45.62 52.01 19.63
N SER A 117 46.76 52.28 18.97
CA SER A 117 47.77 51.28 18.67
C SER A 117 48.41 50.71 19.94
N ALA A 118 48.73 51.57 20.92
CA ALA A 118 49.27 51.13 22.20
C ALA A 118 48.27 50.30 23.02
N LEU A 119 46.99 50.70 23.02
CA LEU A 119 45.91 49.93 23.64
C LEU A 119 45.74 48.58 22.96
N PHE A 120 45.79 48.55 21.63
CA PHE A 120 45.68 47.32 20.85
C PHE A 120 46.85 46.37 21.13
N ALA A 121 48.08 46.88 21.16
CA ALA A 121 49.25 46.08 21.53
C ALA A 121 49.10 45.44 22.90
N LEU A 122 48.69 46.20 23.91
CA LEU A 122 48.43 45.63 25.23
C LEU A 122 47.27 44.65 25.21
N ALA A 123 46.21 44.96 24.45
CA ALA A 123 45.00 44.15 24.27
C ALA A 123 45.25 42.76 23.67
N VAL A 124 46.25 42.62 22.83
CA VAL A 124 46.48 41.39 22.06
C VAL A 124 47.77 40.68 22.47
N SER A 125 48.74 41.39 23.06
CA SER A 125 50.05 40.82 23.38
C SER A 125 50.14 40.25 24.79
N ASP A 126 50.87 39.15 24.91
CA ASP A 126 51.31 38.59 26.18
C ASP A 126 52.54 39.36 26.72
N ILE A 127 53.39 39.85 25.80
CA ILE A 127 54.62 40.58 26.11
C ILE A 127 54.65 41.87 25.28
N VAL A 128 54.86 43.00 25.94
CA VAL A 128 55.05 44.32 25.29
C VAL A 128 56.46 44.81 25.59
N LEU A 129 57.28 44.91 24.54
CA LEU A 129 58.60 45.52 24.57
C LEU A 129 58.44 47.04 24.52
N ILE A 130 58.95 47.75 25.53
CA ILE A 130 58.99 49.21 25.56
C ILE A 130 60.42 49.65 25.25
N ASN A 131 60.66 50.03 24.01
CA ASN A 131 61.97 50.47 23.53
C ASN A 131 62.20 51.94 23.88
N MET A 132 63.25 52.22 24.66
CA MET A 132 63.59 53.57 25.12
C MET A 132 65.09 53.81 25.12
N TRP A 133 65.53 55.06 24.95
CA TRP A 133 66.95 55.39 25.02
C TRP A 133 67.40 55.64 26.46
N CYS A 134 68.65 55.28 26.80
CA CYS A 134 69.17 55.42 28.16
C CYS A 134 69.13 56.87 28.68
N HIS A 135 69.25 57.86 27.80
CA HIS A 135 69.22 59.28 28.16
C HIS A 135 67.79 59.87 28.27
N ASP A 136 66.77 59.11 27.86
CA ASP A 136 65.38 59.47 28.09
C ASP A 136 64.88 59.06 29.47
N ILE A 137 65.61 58.16 30.15
CA ILE A 137 65.34 57.78 31.53
C ILE A 137 65.43 59.03 32.42
N GLY A 138 64.34 59.32 33.14
CA GLY A 138 64.21 60.51 33.99
C GLY A 138 63.55 61.72 33.31
N ARG A 139 63.28 61.70 32.00
CA ARG A 139 62.50 62.73 31.31
C ARG A 139 61.01 62.37 31.31
N GLU A 140 60.12 63.35 31.41
CA GLU A 140 58.67 63.06 31.40
C GLU A 140 58.15 62.66 30.02
N GLN A 141 58.37 63.51 29.00
CA GLN A 141 57.79 63.34 27.67
C GLN A 141 58.53 62.29 26.84
N ALA A 142 59.86 62.37 26.80
CA ALA A 142 60.70 61.46 26.01
C ALA A 142 60.67 60.00 26.50
N ALA A 143 60.30 59.75 27.76
CA ALA A 143 60.11 58.40 28.29
C ALA A 143 58.70 57.85 28.06
N ASN A 144 57.86 58.50 27.24
CA ASN A 144 56.48 58.11 26.96
C ASN A 144 55.58 57.99 28.21
N LYS A 145 55.89 58.69 29.32
CA LYS A 145 55.09 58.63 30.56
C LYS A 145 53.62 59.04 30.36
N PRO A 146 53.28 60.11 29.60
CA PRO A 146 51.89 60.52 29.39
C PRO A 146 51.08 59.49 28.60
N LEU A 147 51.72 58.84 27.63
CA LEU A 147 51.09 57.79 26.84
C LEU A 147 50.83 56.55 27.70
N LEU A 148 51.81 56.09 28.48
CA LEU A 148 51.64 55.00 29.45
C LEU A 148 50.54 55.31 30.47
N LYS A 149 50.46 56.54 30.98
CA LYS A 149 49.40 56.97 31.90
C LYS A 149 48.01 56.84 31.27
N THR A 150 47.85 57.34 30.05
CA THR A 150 46.58 57.27 29.31
C THR A 150 46.20 55.82 29.02
N VAL A 151 47.18 55.04 28.61
CA VAL A 151 47.01 53.64 28.25
C VAL A 151 46.63 52.80 29.48
N PHE A 152 47.27 52.98 30.65
CA PHE A 152 46.85 52.32 31.88
C PHE A 152 45.44 52.73 32.30
N GLN A 153 45.10 54.02 32.19
CA GLN A 153 43.75 54.51 32.53
C GLN A 153 42.66 53.86 31.67
N VAL A 154 42.87 53.86 30.36
CA VAL A 154 41.91 53.31 29.41
C VAL A 154 41.91 51.80 29.51
N MET A 155 43.06 51.16 29.74
CA MET A 155 43.15 49.71 29.88
C MET A 155 42.33 49.20 31.07
N MET A 156 42.36 49.89 32.22
CA MET A 156 41.56 49.52 33.39
C MET A 156 40.05 49.70 33.21
N ARG A 157 39.62 50.51 32.23
CA ARG A 157 38.20 50.67 31.86
C ARG A 157 37.77 49.65 30.82
N LEU A 158 38.66 49.36 29.87
CA LEU A 158 38.42 48.54 28.69
C LEU A 158 38.82 47.08 28.86
N PHE A 159 39.46 46.65 29.93
CA PHE A 159 39.95 45.27 30.03
C PHE A 159 39.92 44.75 31.46
N SER A 160 39.53 43.48 31.61
CA SER A 160 39.64 42.76 32.87
C SER A 160 41.11 42.44 33.20
N PRO A 161 41.45 42.15 34.47
CA PRO A 161 42.82 41.87 34.88
C PRO A 161 43.40 40.66 34.13
N ARG A 162 44.45 40.90 33.36
CA ARG A 162 45.37 39.90 32.82
C ARG A 162 46.79 40.33 33.15
N LYS A 163 47.69 39.40 33.39
CA LYS A 163 49.09 39.73 33.71
C LYS A 163 49.95 39.78 32.45
N THR A 164 50.01 40.95 31.80
CA THR A 164 50.86 41.20 30.61
C THR A 164 52.28 41.53 31.04
N THR A 165 53.31 41.00 30.36
CA THR A 165 54.70 41.37 30.67
C THR A 165 55.11 42.64 29.93
N LEU A 166 55.46 43.69 30.68
CA LEU A 166 56.07 44.92 30.16
C LEU A 166 57.59 44.79 30.28
N MET A 167 58.27 44.64 29.15
CA MET A 167 59.73 44.52 29.09
C MET A 167 60.34 45.82 28.57
N PHE A 168 60.94 46.59 29.46
CA PHE A 168 61.65 47.82 29.13
C PHE A 168 63.01 47.49 28.53
N VAL A 169 63.19 47.82 27.25
CA VAL A 169 64.45 47.62 26.53
C VAL A 169 65.15 48.97 26.43
N ILE A 170 66.14 49.18 27.29
CA ILE A 170 66.97 50.37 27.34
C ILE A 170 68.05 50.26 26.25
N ARG A 171 68.08 51.22 25.34
CA ARG A 171 69.03 51.32 24.24
C ARG A 171 70.17 52.26 24.59
N ASP A 172 71.32 52.05 23.94
CA ASP A 172 72.53 52.88 24.05
C ASP A 172 72.99 53.05 25.49
N LYS A 173 73.23 51.91 26.16
CA LYS A 173 73.69 51.87 27.55
C LYS A 173 74.91 52.78 27.77
N THR A 174 74.75 53.74 28.68
CA THR A 174 75.81 54.67 29.11
C THR A 174 76.66 54.06 30.25
N ARG A 175 77.48 54.89 30.92
CA ARG A 175 78.30 54.43 32.07
C ARG A 175 77.47 54.06 33.31
N THR A 176 76.18 54.40 33.33
CA THR A 176 75.30 54.10 34.47
C THR A 176 74.95 52.61 34.52
N PRO A 177 75.22 51.89 35.62
CA PRO A 177 74.87 50.48 35.77
C PRO A 177 73.35 50.23 35.73
N LEU A 178 72.94 49.08 35.20
CA LEU A 178 71.54 48.67 35.15
C LEU A 178 70.92 48.55 36.55
N GLU A 179 71.72 48.09 37.53
CA GLU A 179 71.34 47.97 38.96
C GLU A 179 70.80 49.27 39.56
N ASN A 180 71.23 50.43 39.03
CA ASN A 180 70.75 51.73 39.47
C ASN A 180 69.58 52.25 38.62
N LEU A 181 69.52 51.87 37.33
CA LEU A 181 68.48 52.33 36.41
C LEU A 181 67.17 51.56 36.58
N GLU A 182 67.25 50.26 36.85
CA GLU A 182 66.09 49.39 37.00
C GLU A 182 65.17 49.82 38.17
N PRO A 183 65.67 50.08 39.40
CA PRO A 183 64.83 50.55 40.50
C PRO A 183 64.12 51.87 40.18
N VAL A 184 64.82 52.81 39.52
CA VAL A 184 64.27 54.11 39.14
C VAL A 184 63.11 53.94 38.14
N LEU A 185 63.28 53.09 37.13
CA LEU A 185 62.22 52.80 36.17
C LEU A 185 61.02 52.10 36.82
N ARG A 186 61.26 51.12 37.70
CA ARG A 186 60.18 50.44 38.44
C ARG A 186 59.41 51.42 39.33
N GLU A 187 60.10 52.31 40.04
CA GLU A 187 59.48 53.35 40.86
C GLU A 187 58.67 54.34 40.01
N ASP A 188 59.19 54.75 38.86
CA ASP A 188 58.50 55.64 37.92
C ASP A 188 57.20 55.02 37.39
N ILE A 189 57.23 53.74 36.99
CA ILE A 189 56.03 53.03 36.52
C ILE A 189 55.00 52.89 37.63
N GLN A 190 55.45 52.58 38.85
CA GLN A 190 54.58 52.50 40.03
C GLN A 190 53.92 53.86 40.32
N LYS A 191 54.67 54.97 40.26
CA LYS A 191 54.12 56.33 40.38
C LYS A 191 53.09 56.64 39.29
N ILE A 192 53.35 56.24 38.04
CA ILE A 192 52.39 56.42 36.94
C ILE A 192 51.11 55.65 37.26
N TRP A 193 51.21 54.38 37.68
CA TRP A 193 50.09 53.53 38.06
C TRP A 193 49.26 54.12 39.20
N ASP A 194 49.89 54.67 40.23
CA ASP A 194 49.19 55.24 41.38
C ASP A 194 48.54 56.60 41.07
N SER A 195 49.05 57.32 40.07
CA SER A 195 48.46 58.58 39.60
C SER A 195 47.23 58.42 38.70
N VAL A 196 46.95 57.21 38.20
CA VAL A 196 45.87 56.93 37.28
C VAL A 196 44.53 56.81 38.03
N PRO A 197 43.43 57.45 37.57
CA PRO A 197 42.12 57.25 38.16
C PRO A 197 41.60 55.82 37.95
N LYS A 198 41.49 55.04 39.03
CA LYS A 198 41.05 53.62 39.01
C LYS A 198 39.54 53.49 39.27
N PRO A 199 38.82 52.60 38.57
CA PRO A 199 37.42 52.25 38.92
C PRO A 199 37.31 51.69 40.35
N GLN A 200 36.12 51.77 40.94
CA GLN A 200 35.91 51.42 42.36
C GLN A 200 36.27 49.95 42.68
N ALA A 201 36.12 49.04 41.73
CA ALA A 201 36.50 47.63 41.85
C ALA A 201 38.02 47.38 41.91
N HIS A 202 38.85 48.33 41.46
CA HIS A 202 40.30 48.17 41.33
C HIS A 202 41.11 49.23 42.09
N LYS A 203 40.47 49.96 43.02
CA LYS A 203 41.07 51.12 43.69
C LYS A 203 42.35 50.78 44.47
N GLU A 204 42.41 49.58 45.06
CA GLU A 204 43.54 49.09 45.86
C GLU A 204 44.40 48.03 45.15
N THR A 205 44.15 47.76 43.86
CA THR A 205 44.86 46.69 43.15
C THR A 205 46.30 47.13 42.78
N PRO A 206 47.34 46.35 43.16
CA PRO A 206 48.72 46.66 42.83
C PRO A 206 49.02 46.44 41.34
N LEU A 207 50.08 47.11 40.84
CA LEU A 207 50.55 46.98 39.45
C LEU A 207 50.85 45.51 39.09
N SER A 208 51.40 44.75 40.04
CA SER A 208 51.83 43.36 39.87
C SER A 208 50.70 42.36 39.55
N GLU A 209 49.44 42.75 39.75
CA GLU A 209 48.27 41.94 39.38
C GLU A 209 47.98 42.03 37.87
N PHE A 210 48.28 43.18 37.26
CA PHE A 210 48.04 43.45 35.83
C PHE A 210 49.31 43.33 34.98
N PHE A 211 50.49 43.57 35.56
CA PHE A 211 51.72 43.60 34.80
C PHE A 211 52.87 42.90 35.51
N ASN A 212 53.65 42.14 34.73
CA ASN A 212 55.01 41.78 35.12
C ASN A 212 55.97 42.79 34.50
N VAL A 213 56.87 43.39 35.28
CA VAL A 213 57.82 44.39 34.77
C VAL A 213 59.21 43.79 34.70
N GLU A 214 59.79 43.78 33.51
CA GLU A 214 61.14 43.31 33.20
C GLU A 214 61.96 44.47 32.63
N VAL A 215 63.26 44.55 32.97
CA VAL A 215 64.15 45.60 32.45
C VAL A 215 65.39 44.96 31.86
N VAL A 216 65.74 45.36 30.65
CA VAL A 216 66.92 44.89 29.90
C VAL A 216 67.65 46.09 29.32
N ALA A 217 68.98 46.10 29.36
CA ALA A 217 69.78 47.14 28.73
C ALA A 217 70.68 46.56 27.63
N LEU A 218 70.66 47.22 26.47
CA LEU A 218 71.44 46.89 25.30
C LEU A 218 72.49 47.98 25.02
N SER A 219 73.68 47.57 24.61
CA SER A 219 74.77 48.43 24.17
C SER A 219 74.42 49.16 22.87
N SER A 220 75.15 50.24 22.55
CA SER A 220 74.93 50.97 21.29
C SER A 220 75.20 50.08 20.09
N TYR A 221 74.24 50.05 19.16
CA TYR A 221 74.36 49.28 17.92
C TYR A 221 75.46 49.85 17.02
N GLU A 222 75.54 51.19 16.91
CA GLU A 222 76.50 51.87 16.04
C GLU A 222 77.94 51.82 16.61
N GLU A 223 78.11 51.98 17.92
CA GLU A 223 79.45 52.01 18.53
C GLU A 223 79.97 50.62 18.90
N LYS A 224 79.08 49.69 19.25
CA LYS A 224 79.41 48.39 19.87
C LYS A 224 78.54 47.25 19.33
N GLU A 225 78.51 47.11 18.01
CA GLU A 225 77.66 46.14 17.29
C GLU A 225 77.79 44.69 17.81
N GLU A 226 79.02 44.19 18.01
CA GLU A 226 79.24 42.81 18.48
C GLU A 226 78.66 42.56 19.88
N GLN A 227 78.84 43.51 20.81
CA GLN A 227 78.26 43.42 22.15
C GLN A 227 76.73 43.52 22.12
N PHE A 228 76.17 44.34 21.23
CA PHE A 228 74.74 44.41 21.02
C PHE A 228 74.18 43.06 20.52
N LYS A 229 74.81 42.46 19.51
CA LYS A 229 74.39 41.16 18.97
C LYS A 229 74.44 40.05 20.02
N GLU A 230 75.50 40.01 20.84
CA GLU A 230 75.62 39.06 21.95
C GLU A 230 74.50 39.25 23.00
N GLN A 231 74.22 40.49 23.40
CA GLN A 231 73.16 40.79 24.35
C GLN A 231 71.77 40.48 23.79
N VAL A 232 71.53 40.74 22.51
CA VAL A 232 70.29 40.37 21.83
C VAL A 232 70.13 38.85 21.74
N ALA A 233 71.21 38.10 21.48
CA ALA A 233 71.18 36.64 21.53
C ALA A 233 70.83 36.10 22.93
N ASN A 234 71.38 36.70 24.00
CA ASN A 234 71.01 36.36 25.37
C ASN A 234 69.55 36.70 25.69
N LEU A 235 69.05 37.85 25.20
CA LEU A 235 67.65 38.24 25.35
C LEU A 235 66.73 37.25 24.62
N ARG A 236 67.10 36.83 23.41
CA ARG A 236 66.35 35.87 22.61
C ARG A 236 66.11 34.55 23.34
N GLN A 237 67.10 34.04 24.07
CA GLN A 237 66.97 32.81 24.84
C GLN A 237 65.84 32.87 25.87
N ARG A 238 65.53 34.05 26.41
CA ARG A 238 64.44 34.24 27.39
C ARG A 238 63.04 34.06 26.79
N PHE A 239 62.89 34.16 25.47
CA PHE A 239 61.62 33.95 24.77
C PHE A 239 61.32 32.47 24.50
N ASN A 240 62.33 31.60 24.57
CA ASN A 240 62.12 30.15 24.50
C ASN A 240 61.40 29.68 25.77
N HIS A 241 60.38 28.83 25.60
CA HIS A 241 59.50 28.37 26.68
C HIS A 241 58.81 29.53 27.43
N SER A 242 58.57 30.66 26.75
CA SER A 242 57.96 31.85 27.33
C SER A 242 56.60 31.58 28.02
N ILE A 243 55.84 30.61 27.52
CA ILE A 243 54.49 30.27 28.02
C ILE A 243 54.50 29.35 29.25
N ALA A 244 55.66 28.85 29.68
CA ALA A 244 55.75 27.98 30.85
C ALA A 244 55.31 28.75 32.12
N PRO A 245 54.78 28.07 33.15
CA PRO A 245 54.43 28.72 34.41
C PRO A 245 55.64 29.49 34.99
N GLY A 246 55.48 30.79 35.23
CA GLY A 246 56.55 31.69 35.68
C GLY A 246 57.45 32.25 34.57
N GLY A 247 57.23 31.89 33.31
CA GLY A 247 57.87 32.49 32.13
C GLY A 247 57.29 33.86 31.74
N LEU A 248 57.85 34.48 30.70
CA LEU A 248 57.46 35.83 30.24
C LEU A 248 55.98 35.94 29.82
N ALA A 249 55.33 34.85 29.41
CA ALA A 249 53.92 34.77 29.00
C ALA A 249 53.16 33.69 29.79
N GLY A 250 53.48 33.55 31.08
CA GLY A 250 52.97 32.47 31.93
C GLY A 250 51.51 32.60 32.38
N ASP A 251 50.91 33.81 32.40
CA ASP A 251 49.49 33.99 32.74
C ASP A 251 48.61 33.83 31.49
N ARG A 252 47.91 32.70 31.41
CA ARG A 252 47.12 32.33 30.23
C ARG A 252 45.61 32.55 30.36
N ARG A 253 45.14 33.24 31.41
CA ARG A 253 43.70 33.42 31.69
C ARG A 253 42.94 34.12 30.54
N GLY A 254 43.57 35.10 29.91
CA GLY A 254 42.99 35.91 28.84
C GLY A 254 43.24 35.42 27.41
N VAL A 255 43.99 34.32 27.22
CA VAL A 255 44.39 33.90 25.87
C VAL A 255 43.25 33.19 25.14
N VAL A 256 43.05 33.59 23.89
CA VAL A 256 42.10 32.99 22.95
C VAL A 256 42.81 31.86 22.19
N PRO A 257 42.12 30.78 21.77
CA PRO A 257 42.71 29.80 20.87
C PRO A 257 43.22 30.44 19.57
N ALA A 258 44.31 29.91 19.04
CA ALA A 258 44.95 30.42 17.82
C ALA A 258 44.01 30.53 16.62
N SER A 259 43.06 29.61 16.45
CA SER A 259 42.01 29.65 15.42
C SER A 259 41.05 30.85 15.58
N GLY A 260 40.88 31.33 16.81
CA GLY A 260 40.10 32.53 17.14
C GLY A 260 40.89 33.83 17.07
N PHE A 261 42.20 33.81 16.82
CA PHE A 261 43.08 34.98 16.94
C PHE A 261 42.70 36.11 15.96
N SER A 262 42.50 35.82 14.67
CA SER A 262 42.18 36.85 13.66
C SER A 262 40.89 37.60 14.01
N PHE A 263 39.82 36.85 14.26
CA PHE A 263 38.53 37.41 14.65
C PHE A 263 38.64 38.20 15.95
N SER A 264 39.36 37.67 16.95
CA SER A 264 39.60 38.37 18.21
C SER A 264 40.33 39.70 17.99
N ALA A 265 41.40 39.72 17.21
CA ALA A 265 42.15 40.93 16.90
C ALA A 265 41.29 41.97 16.17
N GLN A 266 40.49 41.54 15.19
CA GLN A 266 39.58 42.41 14.44
C GLN A 266 38.54 43.06 15.35
N GLN A 267 37.88 42.29 16.23
CA GLN A 267 36.86 42.81 17.15
C GLN A 267 37.47 43.74 18.20
N ILE A 268 38.63 43.39 18.77
CA ILE A 268 39.35 44.27 19.71
C ILE A 268 39.70 45.60 19.04
N TRP A 269 40.21 45.58 17.81
CA TRP A 269 40.53 46.81 17.07
C TRP A 269 39.27 47.67 16.84
N LYS A 270 38.16 47.04 16.45
CA LYS A 270 36.88 47.73 16.24
C LYS A 270 36.39 48.43 17.51
N VAL A 271 36.43 47.74 18.64
CA VAL A 271 35.98 48.30 19.94
C VAL A 271 36.87 49.46 20.37
N ILE A 272 38.18 49.35 20.19
CA ILE A 272 39.15 50.43 20.44
C ILE A 272 38.88 51.65 19.54
N LYS A 273 38.60 51.42 18.25
CA LYS A 273 38.28 52.50 17.30
C LYS A 273 36.98 53.23 17.65
N GLU A 274 35.99 52.49 18.18
CA GLU A 274 34.69 53.02 18.61
C GLU A 274 34.71 53.60 20.04
N ASN A 275 35.83 53.53 20.77
CA ASN A 275 35.99 53.94 22.18
C ASN A 275 34.92 53.36 23.13
N LYS A 276 34.49 52.11 22.91
CA LYS A 276 33.54 51.41 23.78
C LYS A 276 34.25 50.57 24.84
N ASP A 277 33.61 50.38 25.99
CA ASP A 277 34.09 49.47 27.04
C ASP A 277 34.19 48.03 26.51
N LEU A 278 35.31 47.36 26.79
CA LEU A 278 35.56 45.98 26.41
C LEU A 278 35.68 45.10 27.67
N ASP A 279 35.03 43.95 27.63
CA ASP A 279 35.09 42.96 28.72
C ASP A 279 35.75 41.71 28.13
N LEU A 280 36.95 41.36 28.60
CA LEU A 280 37.76 40.28 28.02
C LEU A 280 37.14 38.89 28.24
N PRO A 281 36.67 38.52 29.45
CA PRO A 281 35.85 37.34 29.66
C PRO A 281 34.64 37.27 28.72
N ALA A 282 33.85 38.34 28.62
CA ALA A 282 32.68 38.36 27.73
C ALA A 282 33.09 38.26 26.26
N HIS A 283 34.18 38.91 25.87
CA HIS A 283 34.75 38.83 24.53
C HIS A 283 35.26 37.42 24.20
N LYS A 284 35.92 36.73 25.13
CA LYS A 284 36.35 35.34 24.97
C LYS A 284 35.16 34.41 24.73
N VAL A 285 34.08 34.58 25.50
CA VAL A 285 32.81 33.86 25.32
C VAL A 285 32.17 34.19 23.97
N MET A 286 32.18 35.45 23.55
CA MET A 286 31.69 35.88 22.23
C MET A 286 32.46 35.22 21.09
N VAL A 287 33.81 35.26 21.13
CA VAL A 287 34.68 34.61 20.12
C VAL A 287 34.42 33.11 20.10
N ALA A 288 34.35 32.47 21.26
CA ALA A 288 33.99 31.05 21.36
C ALA A 288 32.61 30.79 20.74
N THR A 289 31.63 31.67 20.96
CA THR A 289 30.26 31.48 20.45
C THR A 289 30.23 31.49 18.94
N VAL A 290 30.87 32.48 18.31
CA VAL A 290 30.94 32.60 16.85
C VAL A 290 31.73 31.44 16.25
N ARG A 291 32.91 31.12 16.80
CA ARG A 291 33.75 30.03 16.27
C ARG A 291 33.12 28.66 16.44
N CYS A 292 32.59 28.33 17.62
CA CYS A 292 31.88 27.07 17.83
C CYS A 292 30.64 26.94 16.94
N GLU A 293 30.00 28.06 16.57
CA GLU A 293 28.88 28.04 15.62
C GLU A 293 29.33 27.82 14.17
N GLU A 294 30.41 28.46 13.74
CA GLU A 294 31.01 28.22 12.43
C GLU A 294 31.44 26.76 12.27
N ILE A 295 32.16 26.21 13.26
CA ILE A 295 32.59 24.80 13.27
C ILE A 295 31.36 23.89 13.22
N ALA A 296 30.33 24.15 14.03
CA ALA A 296 29.11 23.35 14.02
C ALA A 296 28.40 23.37 12.66
N ASN A 297 28.31 24.54 12.03
CA ASN A 297 27.69 24.67 10.71
C ASN A 297 28.54 23.96 9.63
N GLU A 298 29.87 24.06 9.69
CA GLU A 298 30.77 23.33 8.79
C GLU A 298 30.61 21.81 8.95
N LYS A 299 30.59 21.28 10.18
CA LYS A 299 30.37 19.84 10.41
C LYS A 299 28.99 19.39 9.96
N PHE A 300 27.97 20.23 10.13
CA PHE A 300 26.63 19.95 9.61
C PHE A 300 26.61 19.89 8.08
N THR A 301 27.22 20.86 7.39
CA THR A 301 27.33 20.84 5.92
C THR A 301 28.17 19.67 5.43
N GLY A 302 29.28 19.35 6.10
CA GLY A 302 30.10 18.17 5.84
C GLY A 302 29.33 16.87 6.02
N PHE A 303 28.47 16.78 7.03
CA PHE A 303 27.58 15.64 7.22
C PHE A 303 26.58 15.50 6.07
N THR A 304 25.94 16.60 5.62
CA THR A 304 24.99 16.55 4.50
C THR A 304 25.63 16.14 3.18
N ALA A 305 26.92 16.41 2.99
CA ALA A 305 27.69 16.00 1.82
C ALA A 305 28.37 14.64 1.98
N ASN A 306 28.22 13.96 3.13
CA ASN A 306 28.92 12.72 3.41
C ASN A 306 28.35 11.56 2.55
N GLU A 307 29.21 10.94 1.75
CA GLU A 307 28.81 9.85 0.85
C GLU A 307 28.17 8.67 1.61
N ASN A 308 28.67 8.31 2.80
CA ASN A 308 28.10 7.21 3.58
C ASN A 308 26.70 7.54 4.08
N TRP A 309 26.43 8.80 4.42
CA TRP A 309 25.07 9.25 4.78
C TRP A 309 24.15 9.20 3.57
N CYS A 310 24.55 9.77 2.43
CA CYS A 310 23.75 9.79 1.21
C CYS A 310 23.39 8.36 0.74
N LEU A 311 24.37 7.44 0.76
CA LEU A 311 24.14 6.03 0.43
C LEU A 311 23.18 5.34 1.40
N LEU A 312 23.29 5.65 2.70
CA LEU A 312 22.40 5.09 3.72
C LEU A 312 20.96 5.61 3.56
N GLU A 313 20.80 6.91 3.28
CA GLU A 313 19.51 7.55 3.03
C GLU A 313 18.83 6.96 1.78
N GLU A 314 19.57 6.83 0.67
CA GLU A 314 19.06 6.23 -0.56
C GLU A 314 18.68 4.75 -0.38
N ALA A 315 19.50 3.98 0.33
CA ALA A 315 19.23 2.58 0.62
C ALA A 315 17.92 2.40 1.42
N VAL A 316 17.65 3.30 2.36
CA VAL A 316 16.41 3.28 3.15
C VAL A 316 15.18 3.59 2.30
N GLN A 317 15.29 4.40 1.24
CA GLN A 317 14.17 4.63 0.32
C GLN A 317 13.77 3.37 -0.45
N SER A 318 14.73 2.47 -0.69
CA SER A 318 14.50 1.22 -1.40
C SER A 318 13.96 0.11 -0.50
N GLY A 319 14.22 0.15 0.81
CA GLY A 319 13.74 -0.85 1.75
C GLY A 319 14.48 -0.89 3.09
N PRO A 320 14.27 -1.95 3.89
CA PRO A 320 14.90 -2.05 5.20
C PRO A 320 16.40 -2.35 5.09
N VAL A 321 17.24 -1.53 5.74
CA VAL A 321 18.69 -1.66 5.75
C VAL A 321 19.17 -2.35 7.02
N ALA A 322 19.92 -3.45 6.87
CA ALA A 322 20.54 -4.13 8.00
C ALA A 322 21.68 -3.30 8.62
N GLY A 323 21.72 -3.27 9.96
CA GLY A 323 22.68 -2.49 10.75
C GLY A 323 22.48 -0.99 10.64
N PHE A 324 21.26 -0.52 10.31
CA PHE A 324 20.98 0.90 10.10
C PHE A 324 21.41 1.75 11.31
N GLY A 325 21.02 1.35 12.53
CA GLY A 325 21.35 2.08 13.75
C GLY A 325 22.86 2.19 13.97
N LYS A 326 23.60 1.08 13.81
CA LYS A 326 25.06 1.06 13.96
C LYS A 326 25.77 1.95 12.94
N LYS A 327 25.35 1.89 11.66
CA LYS A 327 25.91 2.73 10.59
C LYS A 327 25.64 4.21 10.87
N LEU A 328 24.40 4.55 11.22
CA LEU A 328 24.01 5.91 11.51
C LEU A 328 24.74 6.48 12.73
N ASN A 329 24.82 5.72 13.83
CA ASN A 329 25.56 6.11 15.03
C ASN A 329 27.04 6.35 14.70
N SER A 330 27.67 5.49 13.89
CA SER A 330 29.06 5.69 13.48
C SER A 330 29.26 7.03 12.77
N ILE A 331 28.38 7.39 11.83
CA ILE A 331 28.51 8.64 11.07
C ILE A 331 28.26 9.86 11.98
N LEU A 332 27.23 9.80 12.83
CA LEU A 332 26.92 10.85 13.79
C LEU A 332 28.07 11.06 14.80
N CYS A 333 28.59 9.97 15.37
CA CYS A 333 29.70 10.02 16.33
C CYS A 333 30.98 10.58 15.70
N THR A 334 31.29 10.23 14.45
CA THR A 334 32.43 10.83 13.74
C THR A 334 32.27 12.35 13.63
N SER A 335 31.12 12.84 13.15
CA SER A 335 30.86 14.27 13.01
C SER A 335 30.94 15.03 14.35
N LEU A 336 30.37 14.47 15.41
CA LEU A 336 30.45 15.07 16.76
C LEU A 336 31.87 15.03 17.33
N SER A 337 32.64 13.97 17.08
CA SER A 337 34.03 13.87 17.53
C SER A 337 34.97 14.85 16.83
N GLU A 338 34.73 15.11 15.54
CA GLU A 338 35.46 16.13 14.77
C GLU A 338 35.15 17.53 15.30
N TYR A 339 33.88 17.80 15.64
CA TYR A 339 33.50 19.03 16.34
C TYR A 339 34.23 19.16 17.68
N ASP A 340 34.20 18.10 18.51
CA ASP A 340 34.80 18.12 19.84
C ASP A 340 36.32 18.36 19.77
N ALA A 341 37.00 17.75 18.78
CA ALA A 341 38.42 17.95 18.53
C ALA A 341 38.76 19.41 18.19
N GLU A 342 38.00 20.03 17.27
CA GLU A 342 38.25 21.41 16.83
C GLU A 342 37.83 22.45 17.88
N ALA A 343 36.78 22.15 18.65
CA ALA A 343 36.25 23.03 19.68
C ALA A 343 36.99 22.91 21.05
N THR A 344 37.98 22.01 21.15
CA THR A 344 38.63 21.62 22.42
C THR A 344 39.07 22.81 23.29
N TYR A 345 39.64 23.85 22.67
CA TYR A 345 40.28 24.96 23.37
C TYR A 345 39.35 26.12 23.73
N PHE A 346 38.09 26.08 23.30
CA PHE A 346 37.11 27.12 23.59
C PHE A 346 36.43 26.92 24.96
N ASP A 347 35.64 27.91 25.37
CA ASP A 347 34.89 27.86 26.62
C ASP A 347 33.99 26.62 26.71
N GLU A 348 34.04 25.93 27.84
CA GLU A 348 33.35 24.66 28.05
C GLU A 348 31.82 24.81 27.98
N GLY A 349 31.28 25.91 28.53
CA GLY A 349 29.84 26.18 28.49
C GLY A 349 29.36 26.43 27.07
N VAL A 350 30.10 27.25 26.32
CA VAL A 350 29.78 27.58 24.93
C VAL A 350 29.88 26.35 24.02
N ARG A 351 31.01 25.62 24.06
CA ARG A 351 31.19 24.44 23.20
C ARG A 351 30.14 23.37 23.49
N SER A 352 29.80 23.14 24.75
CA SER A 352 28.80 22.12 25.12
C SER A 352 27.40 22.52 24.65
N ALA A 353 27.05 23.80 24.77
CA ALA A 353 25.77 24.32 24.27
C ALA A 353 25.67 24.21 22.74
N LYS A 354 26.73 24.60 22.01
CA LYS A 354 26.77 24.53 20.55
C LYS A 354 26.86 23.08 20.03
N ARG A 355 27.58 22.20 20.72
CA ARG A 355 27.58 20.74 20.46
C ARG A 355 26.18 20.15 20.54
N LYS A 356 25.42 20.51 21.58
CA LYS A 356 24.04 20.04 21.74
C LYS A 356 23.13 20.56 20.62
N GLN A 357 23.28 21.82 20.22
CA GLN A 357 22.55 22.38 19.07
C GLN A 357 22.89 21.65 17.75
N LEU A 358 24.17 21.29 17.55
CA LEU A 358 24.59 20.49 16.40
C LEU A 358 23.94 19.09 16.43
N GLU A 359 23.98 18.41 17.57
CA GLU A 359 23.36 17.10 17.78
C GLU A 359 21.86 17.14 17.47
N GLU A 360 21.12 18.14 17.99
CA GLU A 360 19.69 18.32 17.70
C GLU A 360 19.41 18.55 16.20
N LYS A 361 20.22 19.36 15.52
CA LYS A 361 20.10 19.59 14.07
C LYS A 361 20.36 18.33 13.25
N LEU A 362 21.41 17.56 13.60
CA LEU A 362 21.73 16.29 12.94
C LEU A 362 20.61 15.27 13.15
N LEU A 363 20.08 15.15 14.37
CA LEU A 363 18.96 14.26 14.67
C LEU A 363 17.70 14.65 13.87
N GLN A 364 17.40 15.94 13.72
CA GLN A 364 16.29 16.40 12.87
C GLN A 364 16.47 16.03 11.40
N LEU A 365 17.70 16.12 10.89
CA LEU A 365 18.02 15.75 9.51
C LEU A 365 17.83 14.25 9.24
N VAL A 366 18.25 13.40 10.17
CA VAL A 366 18.24 11.93 9.97
C VAL A 366 16.91 11.27 10.38
N GLN A 367 16.06 11.99 11.10
CA GLN A 367 14.76 11.50 11.59
C GLN A 367 13.83 10.99 10.46
N PRO A 368 13.68 11.65 9.30
CA PRO A 368 12.84 11.15 8.21
C PRO A 368 13.29 9.78 7.69
N ALA A 369 14.60 9.57 7.53
CA ALA A 369 15.15 8.27 7.12
C ALA A 369 14.87 7.19 8.17
N TYR A 370 15.05 7.50 9.46
CA TYR A 370 14.70 6.58 10.55
C TYR A 370 13.21 6.18 10.52
N LEU A 371 12.30 7.14 10.34
CA LEU A 371 10.86 6.86 10.23
C LEU A 371 10.52 6.01 8.99
N SER A 372 11.20 6.25 7.87
CA SER A 372 11.05 5.42 6.67
C SER A 372 11.51 3.98 6.92
N MET A 373 12.66 3.80 7.55
CA MET A 373 13.19 2.49 7.95
C MET A 373 12.20 1.72 8.83
N LEU A 374 11.63 2.36 9.86
CA LEU A 374 10.58 1.75 10.70
C LEU A 374 9.31 1.44 9.90
N GLY A 375 8.95 2.29 8.94
CA GLY A 375 7.85 2.07 8.01
C GLY A 375 8.03 0.78 7.19
N HIS A 376 9.22 0.57 6.63
CA HIS A 376 9.59 -0.63 5.89
C HIS A 376 9.65 -1.87 6.76
N LEU A 377 10.18 -1.78 7.98
CA LEU A 377 10.16 -2.89 8.94
C LEU A 377 8.72 -3.32 9.27
N ARG A 378 7.82 -2.36 9.49
CA ARG A 378 6.41 -2.63 9.77
C ARG A 378 5.72 -3.30 8.58
N SER A 379 5.81 -2.74 7.39
CA SER A 379 5.16 -3.31 6.20
C SER A 379 5.72 -4.69 5.87
N GLY A 380 7.05 -4.84 5.88
CA GLY A 380 7.70 -6.13 5.63
C GLY A 380 7.37 -7.20 6.67
N THR A 381 7.18 -6.82 7.93
CA THR A 381 6.75 -7.77 8.97
C THR A 381 5.29 -8.15 8.81
N LEU A 382 4.41 -7.19 8.48
CA LEU A 382 2.99 -7.45 8.25
C LEU A 382 2.76 -8.39 7.06
N GLU A 383 3.47 -8.20 5.94
CA GLU A 383 3.32 -9.10 4.78
C GLU A 383 3.76 -10.53 5.11
N LYS A 384 4.91 -10.69 5.79
CA LYS A 384 5.35 -12.03 6.24
C LYS A 384 4.38 -12.66 7.24
N PHE A 385 3.76 -11.85 8.10
CA PHE A 385 2.71 -12.32 8.99
C PHE A 385 1.52 -12.86 8.19
N LYS A 386 1.05 -12.14 7.16
CA LYS A 386 -0.07 -12.58 6.32
C LYS A 386 0.24 -13.91 5.63
N GLU A 387 1.42 -14.03 5.02
CA GLU A 387 1.88 -15.26 4.35
C GLU A 387 1.91 -16.45 5.31
N ALA A 388 2.56 -16.31 6.46
CA ALA A 388 2.65 -17.38 7.45
C ALA A 388 1.31 -17.70 8.10
N PHE A 389 0.44 -16.71 8.29
CA PHE A 389 -0.89 -16.92 8.83
C PHE A 389 -1.76 -17.72 7.84
N GLU A 390 -1.70 -17.41 6.55
CA GLU A 390 -2.37 -18.17 5.51
C GLU A 390 -1.83 -19.61 5.41
N GLU A 391 -0.51 -19.79 5.48
CA GLU A 391 0.13 -21.11 5.49
C GLU A 391 -0.30 -21.95 6.71
N ALA A 392 -0.35 -21.36 7.90
CA ALA A 392 -0.80 -22.04 9.12
C ALA A 392 -2.27 -22.48 9.03
N LEU A 393 -3.14 -21.64 8.46
CA LEU A 393 -4.54 -21.98 8.23
C LEU A 393 -4.69 -23.11 7.20
N ASN A 394 -3.92 -23.07 6.11
CA ASN A 394 -3.91 -24.13 5.09
C ASN A 394 -3.31 -25.44 5.61
N GLY A 395 -2.37 -25.36 6.57
CA GLY A 395 -1.78 -26.50 7.28
C GLY A 395 -2.73 -27.18 8.29
N GLY A 396 -3.94 -26.66 8.47
CA GLY A 396 -4.98 -27.24 9.33
C GLY A 396 -4.86 -26.83 10.81
N GLU A 397 -4.06 -25.81 11.13
CA GLU A 397 -4.07 -25.25 12.49
C GLU A 397 -5.41 -24.56 12.79
N GLY A 398 -5.85 -24.65 14.06
CA GLY A 398 -7.04 -23.95 14.52
C GLY A 398 -6.87 -22.43 14.43
N PHE A 399 -7.89 -21.72 13.93
CA PHE A 399 -7.83 -20.28 13.62
C PHE A 399 -7.25 -19.43 14.76
N SER A 400 -7.78 -19.56 15.98
CA SER A 400 -7.32 -18.76 17.13
C SER A 400 -5.91 -19.13 17.59
N LEU A 401 -5.48 -20.38 17.41
CA LEU A 401 -4.13 -20.81 17.73
C LEU A 401 -3.13 -20.23 16.73
N ALA A 402 -3.41 -20.38 15.44
CA ALA A 402 -2.61 -19.80 14.35
C ALA A 402 -2.48 -18.29 14.53
N ALA A 403 -3.58 -17.58 14.80
CA ALA A 403 -3.57 -16.13 15.01
C ALA A 403 -2.67 -15.73 16.18
N ARG A 404 -2.77 -16.40 17.33
CA ARG A 404 -1.92 -16.09 18.50
C ARG A 404 -0.45 -16.38 18.24
N ASN A 405 -0.14 -17.55 17.71
CA ASN A 405 1.25 -17.98 17.46
C ASN A 405 1.92 -17.06 16.44
N CYS A 406 1.27 -16.79 15.30
CA CYS A 406 1.78 -15.88 14.29
C CYS A 406 1.94 -14.47 14.86
N THR A 407 0.95 -13.92 15.56
CA THR A 407 1.05 -12.58 16.15
C THR A 407 2.23 -12.50 17.12
N GLN A 408 2.38 -13.47 18.03
CA GLN A 408 3.48 -13.46 19.00
C GLN A 408 4.85 -13.56 18.30
N SER A 409 4.99 -14.46 17.33
CA SER A 409 6.25 -14.66 16.59
C SER A 409 6.66 -13.41 15.80
N TYR A 410 5.72 -12.81 15.06
CA TYR A 410 6.03 -11.65 14.22
C TYR A 410 6.16 -10.34 15.02
N MET A 411 5.49 -10.21 16.16
CA MET A 411 5.75 -9.11 17.10
C MET A 411 7.15 -9.22 17.72
N ALA A 412 7.58 -10.43 18.11
CA ALA A 412 8.94 -10.65 18.60
C ALA A 412 10.01 -10.36 17.52
N LEU A 413 9.75 -10.78 16.28
CA LEU A 413 10.63 -10.48 15.13
C LEU A 413 10.73 -8.98 14.87
N PHE A 414 9.62 -8.24 14.98
CA PHE A 414 9.61 -6.79 14.85
C PHE A 414 10.42 -6.14 15.97
N ASP A 415 10.20 -6.55 17.21
CA ASP A 415 10.91 -6.02 18.39
C ASP A 415 12.43 -6.25 18.25
N GLU A 416 12.87 -7.43 17.81
CA GLU A 416 14.28 -7.74 17.50
C GLU A 416 14.83 -6.80 16.41
N ARG A 417 14.13 -6.64 15.28
CA ARG A 417 14.59 -5.78 14.17
C ARG A 417 14.61 -4.29 14.54
N CYS A 418 13.73 -3.85 15.43
CA CYS A 418 13.75 -2.50 15.96
C CYS A 418 15.01 -2.22 16.78
N THR A 419 15.56 -3.22 17.49
CA THR A 419 16.83 -3.04 18.22
C THR A 419 18.01 -2.74 17.29
N ASP A 420 18.01 -3.28 16.08
CA ASP A 420 19.06 -3.03 15.07
C ASP A 420 18.96 -1.61 14.46
N ALA A 421 17.78 -0.99 14.55
CA ALA A 421 17.54 0.39 14.12
C ALA A 421 17.83 1.43 15.23
N ASN A 422 18.23 1.01 16.43
CA ASN A 422 18.42 1.91 17.56
C ASN A 422 19.54 2.94 17.32
N VAL A 423 19.23 4.21 17.59
CA VAL A 423 20.16 5.34 17.47
C VAL A 423 20.57 5.76 18.87
N GLU A 424 21.81 5.52 19.30
CA GLU A 424 22.24 5.73 20.70
C GLU A 424 22.13 7.19 21.15
N LEU A 425 22.32 8.12 20.21
CA LEU A 425 22.22 9.56 20.44
C LEU A 425 20.77 10.03 20.58
N ALA A 426 19.79 9.22 20.18
CA ALA A 426 18.39 9.58 20.22
C ALA A 426 17.56 8.53 20.94
N ASN A 427 16.87 8.93 22.01
CA ASN A 427 15.89 8.09 22.70
C ASN A 427 14.59 7.98 21.88
N TRP A 428 14.68 7.60 20.61
CA TRP A 428 13.53 7.47 19.71
C TRP A 428 12.76 6.19 20.00
N ASP A 429 11.46 6.35 20.25
CA ASP A 429 10.59 5.28 20.68
C ASP A 429 9.94 4.55 19.49
N CYS A 430 10.15 3.23 19.43
CA CYS A 430 9.51 2.35 18.44
C CYS A 430 8.07 1.95 18.83
N SER A 431 7.61 2.25 20.07
CA SER A 431 6.31 1.82 20.60
C SER A 431 5.14 2.21 19.70
N LYS A 432 5.14 3.44 19.18
CA LYS A 432 4.06 3.93 18.31
C LYS A 432 3.92 3.12 17.02
N VAL A 433 5.05 2.69 16.45
CA VAL A 433 5.06 1.87 15.22
C VAL A 433 4.67 0.44 15.55
N ARG A 434 5.13 -0.08 16.69
CA ARG A 434 4.75 -1.38 17.24
C ARG A 434 3.24 -1.48 17.49
N ASP A 435 2.65 -0.48 18.13
CA ASP A 435 1.20 -0.42 18.41
C ASP A 435 0.39 -0.30 17.12
N LYS A 436 0.95 0.35 16.09
CA LYS A 436 0.35 0.39 14.76
C LYS A 436 0.41 -0.99 14.09
N LEU A 437 1.53 -1.69 14.17
CA LEU A 437 1.66 -3.05 13.65
C LEU A 437 0.65 -4.00 14.33
N CYS A 438 0.53 -3.94 15.65
CA CYS A 438 -0.43 -4.76 16.40
C CYS A 438 -1.87 -4.52 15.89
N ARG A 439 -2.27 -3.26 15.74
CA ARG A 439 -3.60 -2.92 15.19
C ARG A 439 -3.80 -3.38 13.75
N ASP A 440 -2.78 -3.27 12.90
CA ASP A 440 -2.82 -3.72 11.51
C ASP A 440 -2.98 -5.26 11.43
N ILE A 441 -2.27 -5.99 12.30
CA ILE A 441 -2.40 -7.45 12.48
C ILE A 441 -3.81 -7.81 12.97
N ASP A 442 -4.29 -7.19 14.05
CA ASP A 442 -5.62 -7.48 14.61
C ASP A 442 -6.74 -7.22 13.60
N THR A 443 -6.62 -6.15 12.82
CA THR A 443 -7.55 -5.81 11.74
C THR A 443 -7.55 -6.88 10.65
N HIS A 444 -6.36 -7.35 10.24
CA HIS A 444 -6.24 -8.42 9.27
C HIS A 444 -6.84 -9.73 9.79
N VAL A 445 -6.51 -10.12 11.03
CA VAL A 445 -7.07 -11.31 11.69
C VAL A 445 -8.60 -11.22 11.76
N ALA A 446 -9.17 -10.07 12.13
CA ALA A 446 -10.62 -9.87 12.15
C ALA A 446 -11.26 -10.01 10.76
N SER A 447 -10.62 -9.49 9.72
CA SER A 447 -11.07 -9.61 8.33
C SER A 447 -11.07 -11.07 7.86
N VAL A 448 -9.97 -11.80 8.07
CA VAL A 448 -9.86 -13.23 7.72
C VAL A 448 -10.85 -14.07 8.54
N ARG A 449 -11.04 -13.74 9.82
CA ARG A 449 -12.07 -14.38 10.68
C ARG A 449 -13.45 -14.24 10.05
N ALA A 450 -13.85 -13.02 9.67
CA ALA A 450 -15.16 -12.76 9.07
C ALA A 450 -15.34 -13.54 7.75
N ALA A 451 -14.32 -13.54 6.89
CA ALA A 451 -14.35 -14.28 5.62
C ALA A 451 -14.50 -15.80 5.84
N LYS A 452 -13.71 -16.37 6.76
CA LYS A 452 -13.76 -17.81 7.07
C LYS A 452 -15.07 -18.24 7.74
N LEU A 453 -15.64 -17.40 8.59
CA LEU A 453 -16.96 -17.65 9.19
C LEU A 453 -18.07 -17.65 8.13
N LEU A 454 -18.00 -16.74 7.16
CA LEU A 454 -18.96 -16.70 6.05
C LEU A 454 -18.83 -17.94 5.15
N GLU A 455 -17.59 -18.31 4.78
CA GLU A 455 -17.30 -19.54 4.03
C GLU A 455 -17.86 -20.80 4.74
N LEU A 456 -17.62 -20.90 6.04
CA LEU A 456 -18.11 -22.01 6.86
C LEU A 456 -19.65 -22.05 6.90
N THR A 457 -20.29 -20.90 7.12
CA THR A 457 -21.76 -20.80 7.17
C THR A 457 -22.37 -21.23 5.85
N SER A 458 -21.89 -20.70 4.72
CA SER A 458 -22.37 -21.07 3.38
C SER A 458 -22.11 -22.55 3.04
N SER A 459 -21.02 -23.15 3.51
CA SER A 459 -20.76 -24.58 3.35
C SER A 459 -21.81 -25.45 4.07
N TYR A 460 -22.18 -25.08 5.30
CA TYR A 460 -23.23 -25.79 6.04
C TYR A 460 -24.63 -25.53 5.49
N GLU A 461 -24.92 -24.32 5.01
CA GLU A 461 -26.16 -24.00 4.29
C GLU A 461 -26.29 -24.85 3.02
N ALA A 462 -25.22 -24.97 2.21
CA ALA A 462 -25.22 -25.80 1.01
C ALA A 462 -25.46 -27.29 1.33
N LYS A 463 -24.80 -27.83 2.37
CA LYS A 463 -25.02 -29.20 2.85
C LYS A 463 -26.46 -29.42 3.32
N LEU A 464 -27.04 -28.46 4.04
CA LEU A 464 -28.44 -28.52 4.47
C LEU A 464 -29.40 -28.48 3.29
N ASN A 465 -29.14 -27.61 2.31
CA ASN A 465 -29.96 -27.53 1.12
C ASN A 465 -29.94 -28.85 0.33
N GLU A 466 -28.77 -29.45 0.14
CA GLU A 466 -28.64 -30.76 -0.51
C GLU A 466 -29.37 -31.87 0.27
N ALA A 467 -29.21 -31.91 1.60
CA ALA A 467 -29.83 -32.92 2.46
C ALA A 467 -31.36 -32.79 2.59
N LEU A 468 -31.91 -31.56 2.45
CA LEU A 468 -33.33 -31.30 2.62
C LEU A 468 -34.10 -31.22 1.30
N ALA A 469 -33.57 -30.54 0.27
CA ALA A 469 -34.33 -30.22 -0.93
C ALA A 469 -34.84 -31.45 -1.67
N GLY A 470 -33.96 -32.42 -1.94
CA GLY A 470 -34.32 -33.64 -2.68
C GLY A 470 -35.32 -34.53 -1.92
N PRO A 471 -35.06 -34.89 -0.64
CA PRO A 471 -36.00 -35.70 0.13
C PRO A 471 -37.35 -35.01 0.37
N VAL A 472 -37.40 -33.69 0.57
CA VAL A 472 -38.66 -32.95 0.70
C VAL A 472 -39.48 -33.03 -0.58
N GLU A 473 -38.84 -32.85 -1.75
CA GLU A 473 -39.50 -33.01 -3.05
C GLU A 473 -40.08 -34.44 -3.20
N ALA A 474 -39.31 -35.47 -2.85
CA ALA A 474 -39.77 -36.85 -2.90
C ALA A 474 -40.94 -37.14 -1.94
N PHE A 475 -40.93 -36.58 -0.73
CA PHE A 475 -42.04 -36.73 0.22
C PHE A 475 -43.32 -36.02 -0.25
N LEU A 476 -43.19 -34.88 -0.93
CA LEU A 476 -44.31 -34.12 -1.48
C LEU A 476 -44.86 -34.76 -2.77
N ASP A 477 -44.04 -35.47 -3.54
CA ASP A 477 -44.50 -36.28 -4.68
C ASP A 477 -45.41 -37.44 -4.22
N GLY A 478 -44.98 -38.13 -3.16
CA GLY A 478 -45.73 -39.23 -2.52
C GLY A 478 -46.84 -38.79 -1.56
N ALA A 479 -47.31 -37.54 -1.63
CA ALA A 479 -48.13 -36.88 -0.61
C ALA A 479 -49.22 -37.77 0.01
N ASN A 480 -49.14 -37.93 1.33
CA ASN A 480 -50.07 -38.66 2.18
C ASN A 480 -50.16 -37.98 3.56
N ASN A 481 -50.93 -38.58 4.48
CA ASN A 481 -51.14 -38.00 5.81
C ASN A 481 -49.87 -38.01 6.70
N GLU A 482 -48.85 -38.80 6.35
CA GLU A 482 -47.56 -38.91 7.04
C GLU A 482 -46.45 -38.03 6.43
N THR A 483 -46.72 -37.34 5.31
CA THR A 483 -45.75 -36.49 4.61
C THR A 483 -45.17 -35.39 5.50
N TRP A 484 -46.01 -34.58 6.13
CA TRP A 484 -45.56 -33.49 6.99
C TRP A 484 -44.86 -33.96 8.28
N PRO A 485 -45.35 -34.99 9.00
CA PRO A 485 -44.60 -35.61 10.09
C PRO A 485 -43.21 -36.14 9.68
N SER A 486 -43.11 -36.74 8.49
CA SER A 486 -41.83 -37.25 7.95
C SER A 486 -40.87 -36.12 7.60
N ILE A 487 -41.37 -35.04 6.98
CA ILE A 487 -40.61 -33.81 6.70
C ILE A 487 -40.15 -33.16 8.00
N LYS A 488 -40.99 -33.07 9.04
CA LYS A 488 -40.63 -32.54 10.37
C LYS A 488 -39.49 -33.34 11.00
N LYS A 489 -39.58 -34.68 10.97
CA LYS A 489 -38.53 -35.56 11.50
C LYS A 489 -37.21 -35.41 10.73
N LEU A 490 -37.27 -35.30 9.40
CA LEU A 490 -36.11 -35.06 8.55
C LEU A 490 -35.46 -33.70 8.88
N LEU A 491 -36.27 -32.64 8.90
CA LEU A 491 -35.83 -31.28 9.22
C LEU A 491 -35.13 -31.24 10.58
N GLN A 492 -35.74 -31.81 11.63
CA GLN A 492 -35.13 -31.88 12.96
C GLN A 492 -33.79 -32.62 12.94
N ARG A 493 -33.72 -33.79 12.29
CA ARG A 493 -32.49 -34.61 12.24
C ARG A 493 -31.35 -33.87 11.54
N GLU A 494 -31.60 -33.35 10.34
CA GLU A 494 -30.57 -32.69 9.53
C GLU A 494 -30.17 -31.34 10.13
N THR A 495 -31.13 -30.55 10.65
CA THR A 495 -30.83 -29.29 11.32
C THR A 495 -30.01 -29.49 12.60
N VAL A 496 -30.36 -30.46 13.45
CA VAL A 496 -29.56 -30.76 14.67
C VAL A 496 -28.16 -31.23 14.30
N SER A 497 -28.04 -32.10 13.28
CA SER A 497 -26.74 -32.55 12.77
C SER A 497 -25.89 -31.38 12.28
N ALA A 498 -26.43 -30.53 11.40
CA ALA A 498 -25.72 -29.38 10.85
C ALA A 498 -25.37 -28.32 11.90
N VAL A 499 -26.27 -28.02 12.85
CA VAL A 499 -26.03 -27.09 13.97
C VAL A 499 -24.93 -27.63 14.90
N SER A 500 -24.92 -28.93 15.19
CA SER A 500 -23.88 -29.55 16.01
C SER A 500 -22.51 -29.52 15.30
N GLY A 501 -22.47 -29.81 14.00
CA GLY A 501 -21.29 -29.70 13.16
C GLY A 501 -20.75 -28.28 13.11
N LEU A 502 -21.61 -27.30 12.81
CA LEU A 502 -21.23 -25.88 12.79
C LEU A 502 -20.74 -25.42 14.17
N SER A 503 -21.45 -25.74 15.26
CA SER A 503 -21.05 -25.37 16.63
C SER A 503 -19.66 -25.92 17.01
N SER A 504 -19.33 -27.14 16.55
CA SER A 504 -18.00 -27.73 16.75
C SER A 504 -16.93 -27.00 15.95
N ALA A 505 -17.18 -26.67 14.69
CA ALA A 505 -16.25 -25.96 13.82
C ALA A 505 -16.01 -24.50 14.29
N LEU A 506 -17.04 -23.86 14.86
CA LEU A 506 -16.95 -22.50 15.42
C LEU A 506 -16.11 -22.43 16.71
N SER A 507 -15.86 -23.56 17.40
CA SER A 507 -15.08 -23.56 18.65
C SER A 507 -13.63 -23.07 18.47
N GLY A 508 -13.06 -23.23 17.27
CA GLY A 508 -11.70 -22.79 16.94
C GLY A 508 -11.54 -21.29 16.66
N PHE A 509 -12.62 -20.51 16.68
CA PHE A 509 -12.62 -19.08 16.30
C PHE A 509 -12.76 -18.10 17.47
N GLU A 510 -12.95 -18.60 18.70
CA GLU A 510 -13.10 -17.80 19.94
C GLU A 510 -14.12 -16.65 19.80
N MET A 511 -15.31 -17.00 19.35
CA MET A 511 -16.41 -16.05 19.18
C MET A 511 -17.15 -15.76 20.48
N ASP A 512 -17.73 -14.56 20.56
CA ASP A 512 -18.68 -14.22 21.61
C ASP A 512 -19.88 -15.17 21.58
N ALA A 513 -20.34 -15.58 22.77
CA ALA A 513 -21.43 -16.54 22.92
C ALA A 513 -22.71 -16.09 22.19
N LYS A 514 -22.99 -14.79 22.20
CA LYS A 514 -24.15 -14.17 21.55
C LYS A 514 -24.08 -14.26 20.02
N ASP A 515 -22.91 -14.01 19.43
CA ASP A 515 -22.74 -14.07 17.98
C ASP A 515 -22.71 -15.51 17.47
N LYS A 516 -22.12 -16.41 18.26
CA LYS A 516 -22.21 -17.85 18.01
C LYS A 516 -23.66 -18.31 17.98
N GLU A 517 -24.45 -17.95 18.99
CA GLU A 517 -25.88 -18.31 19.05
C GLU A 517 -26.66 -17.74 17.87
N LYS A 518 -26.43 -16.47 17.51
CA LYS A 518 -27.07 -15.83 16.36
C LYS A 518 -26.81 -16.59 15.04
N MET A 519 -25.58 -17.06 14.82
CA MET A 519 -25.21 -17.82 13.62
C MET A 519 -25.83 -19.23 13.60
N LEU A 520 -25.95 -19.87 14.77
CA LEU A 520 -26.63 -21.16 14.87
C LEU A 520 -28.14 -21.01 14.60
N THR A 521 -28.78 -19.96 15.12
CA THR A 521 -30.20 -19.66 14.86
C THR A 521 -30.42 -19.33 13.39
N SER A 522 -29.55 -18.54 12.74
CA SER A 522 -29.70 -18.26 11.32
C SER A 522 -29.61 -19.52 10.45
N LEU A 523 -28.79 -20.50 10.83
CA LEU A 523 -28.73 -21.79 10.14
C LEU A 523 -30.03 -22.61 10.32
N GLN A 524 -30.65 -22.54 11.52
CA GLN A 524 -31.95 -23.18 11.77
C GLN A 524 -33.06 -22.54 10.93
N ASP A 525 -33.06 -21.19 10.86
CA ASP A 525 -34.01 -20.43 10.04
C ASP A 525 -33.81 -20.71 8.55
N TYR A 526 -32.56 -20.82 8.09
CA TYR A 526 -32.23 -21.22 6.71
C TYR A 526 -32.80 -22.61 6.39
N ALA A 527 -32.61 -23.59 7.27
CA ALA A 527 -33.14 -24.95 7.07
C ALA A 527 -34.67 -24.95 6.96
N ARG A 528 -35.36 -24.17 7.80
CA ARG A 528 -36.82 -23.97 7.68
C ARG A 528 -37.19 -23.32 6.34
N GLY A 529 -36.47 -22.27 5.95
CA GLY A 529 -36.66 -21.56 4.69
C GLY A 529 -36.50 -22.46 3.45
N VAL A 530 -35.56 -23.40 3.45
CA VAL A 530 -35.38 -24.39 2.37
C VAL A 530 -36.63 -25.26 2.21
N VAL A 531 -37.16 -25.79 3.31
CA VAL A 531 -38.38 -26.61 3.29
C VAL A 531 -39.58 -25.80 2.81
N GLU A 532 -39.74 -24.57 3.31
CA GLU A 532 -40.85 -23.68 2.90
C GLU A 532 -40.77 -23.30 1.41
N ALA A 533 -39.57 -23.01 0.91
CA ALA A 533 -39.34 -22.71 -0.50
C ALA A 533 -39.69 -23.92 -1.39
N LYS A 534 -39.21 -25.12 -1.03
CA LYS A 534 -39.49 -26.35 -1.76
C LYS A 534 -40.97 -26.74 -1.71
N ALA A 535 -41.62 -26.56 -0.56
CA ALA A 535 -43.06 -26.78 -0.44
C ALA A 535 -43.87 -25.84 -1.35
N ARG A 536 -43.45 -24.57 -1.48
CA ARG A 536 -44.08 -23.59 -2.36
C ARG A 536 -43.85 -23.90 -3.84
N GLU A 537 -42.66 -24.36 -4.21
CA GLU A 537 -42.35 -24.83 -5.56
C GLU A 537 -43.26 -26.00 -5.96
N GLU A 538 -43.34 -27.03 -5.10
CA GLU A 538 -44.14 -28.22 -5.37
C GLU A 538 -45.65 -27.95 -5.32
N ALA A 539 -46.12 -27.04 -4.46
CA ALA A 539 -47.51 -26.59 -4.49
C ALA A 539 -47.90 -25.94 -5.83
N GLY A 540 -46.97 -25.28 -6.52
CA GLY A 540 -47.19 -24.77 -7.89
C GLY A 540 -47.43 -25.88 -8.92
N ARG A 541 -46.92 -27.09 -8.67
CA ARG A 541 -47.05 -28.29 -9.54
C ARG A 541 -48.18 -29.22 -9.13
N VAL A 542 -48.98 -28.84 -8.12
CA VAL A 542 -50.03 -29.67 -7.52
C VAL A 542 -51.01 -30.26 -8.54
N LEU A 543 -51.41 -29.50 -9.57
CA LEU A 543 -52.36 -29.97 -10.57
C LEU A 543 -51.81 -31.17 -11.37
N ILE A 544 -50.53 -31.13 -11.74
CA ILE A 544 -49.86 -32.21 -12.46
C ILE A 544 -49.79 -33.45 -11.55
N ARG A 545 -49.33 -33.28 -10.31
CA ARG A 545 -49.26 -34.35 -9.31
C ARG A 545 -50.63 -34.99 -9.03
N MET A 546 -51.68 -34.17 -8.93
CA MET A 546 -53.06 -34.65 -8.77
C MET A 546 -53.50 -35.52 -9.96
N LYS A 547 -53.13 -35.16 -11.19
CA LYS A 547 -53.43 -35.92 -12.42
C LYS A 547 -52.63 -37.21 -12.51
N ASP A 548 -51.37 -37.20 -12.12
CA ASP A 548 -50.54 -38.41 -12.09
C ASP A 548 -51.05 -39.39 -11.03
N ARG A 549 -51.42 -38.88 -9.85
CA ARG A 549 -52.06 -39.68 -8.79
C ARG A 549 -53.42 -40.22 -9.20
N PHE A 550 -54.19 -39.44 -9.96
CA PHE A 550 -55.45 -39.90 -10.53
C PHE A 550 -55.22 -41.00 -11.56
N SER A 551 -54.31 -40.78 -12.51
CA SER A 551 -54.04 -41.69 -13.62
C SER A 551 -53.49 -43.02 -13.11
N THR A 552 -52.54 -43.00 -12.18
CA THR A 552 -52.01 -44.22 -11.55
C THR A 552 -53.12 -45.06 -10.91
N LEU A 553 -53.96 -44.46 -10.07
CA LEU A 553 -55.06 -45.19 -9.39
C LEU A 553 -56.23 -45.55 -10.31
N PHE A 554 -56.48 -44.75 -11.34
CA PHE A 554 -57.59 -44.95 -12.27
C PHE A 554 -57.25 -45.97 -13.37
N SER A 555 -56.04 -45.93 -13.91
CA SER A 555 -55.61 -46.77 -15.02
C SER A 555 -54.86 -48.03 -14.60
N HIS A 556 -54.49 -48.21 -13.33
CA HIS A 556 -53.83 -49.43 -12.85
C HIS A 556 -54.64 -50.14 -11.76
N ASP A 557 -54.56 -51.47 -11.75
CA ASP A 557 -55.17 -52.33 -10.74
C ASP A 557 -54.33 -52.39 -9.44
N SER A 558 -54.76 -53.20 -8.48
CA SER A 558 -54.05 -53.37 -7.20
C SER A 558 -52.64 -53.95 -7.38
N ASP A 559 -52.39 -54.64 -8.50
CA ASP A 559 -51.10 -55.26 -8.83
C ASP A 559 -50.25 -54.34 -9.72
N SER A 560 -50.65 -53.07 -9.85
CA SER A 560 -49.99 -52.05 -10.69
C SER A 560 -49.96 -52.40 -12.18
N MET A 561 -50.84 -53.28 -12.64
CA MET A 561 -51.00 -53.61 -14.05
C MET A 561 -52.05 -52.69 -14.69
N PRO A 562 -51.86 -52.25 -15.95
CA PRO A 562 -52.85 -51.42 -16.63
C PRO A 562 -54.23 -52.10 -16.68
N ARG A 563 -55.26 -51.42 -16.16
CA ARG A 563 -56.64 -51.92 -16.11
C ARG A 563 -57.19 -52.09 -17.53
N VAL A 564 -57.81 -53.24 -17.75
CA VAL A 564 -58.57 -53.52 -18.97
C VAL A 564 -60.05 -53.50 -18.64
N TRP A 565 -60.78 -52.57 -19.27
CA TRP A 565 -62.20 -52.30 -19.00
C TRP A 565 -63.12 -53.43 -19.53
N THR A 566 -63.15 -54.56 -18.83
CA THR A 566 -63.83 -55.82 -19.23
C THR A 566 -65.30 -55.92 -18.77
N GLY A 567 -65.87 -54.86 -18.19
CA GLY A 567 -67.29 -54.81 -17.79
C GLY A 567 -67.60 -55.22 -16.34
N LYS A 568 -66.66 -55.83 -15.62
CA LYS A 568 -66.83 -56.25 -14.21
C LYS A 568 -66.46 -55.18 -13.18
N GLU A 569 -65.73 -54.14 -13.60
CA GLU A 569 -65.24 -53.08 -12.73
C GLU A 569 -66.25 -51.94 -12.59
N ASP A 570 -66.44 -51.42 -11.36
CA ASP A 570 -67.24 -50.23 -11.10
C ASP A 570 -66.41 -48.97 -11.33
N ILE A 571 -66.49 -48.43 -12.55
CA ILE A 571 -65.80 -47.19 -12.95
C ILE A 571 -66.17 -46.03 -12.03
N ARG A 572 -67.40 -45.97 -11.48
CA ARG A 572 -67.82 -44.87 -10.60
C ARG A 572 -67.14 -44.97 -9.24
N ALA A 573 -67.05 -46.17 -8.66
CA ALA A 573 -66.33 -46.39 -7.40
C ALA A 573 -64.83 -46.14 -7.53
N ILE A 574 -64.22 -46.59 -8.63
CA ILE A 574 -62.79 -46.34 -8.93
C ILE A 574 -62.53 -44.84 -9.13
N THR A 575 -63.39 -44.15 -9.90
CA THR A 575 -63.29 -42.70 -10.10
C THR A 575 -63.44 -41.94 -8.78
N LYS A 576 -64.37 -42.35 -7.91
CA LYS A 576 -64.57 -41.72 -6.58
C LYS A 576 -63.31 -41.91 -5.72
N THR A 577 -62.73 -43.09 -5.72
CA THR A 577 -61.52 -43.43 -4.97
C THR A 577 -60.32 -42.62 -5.48
N ALA A 578 -60.07 -42.63 -6.80
CA ALA A 578 -58.99 -41.87 -7.42
C ALA A 578 -59.13 -40.35 -7.19
N ARG A 579 -60.36 -39.80 -7.32
CA ARG A 579 -60.63 -38.39 -7.00
C ARG A 579 -60.41 -38.08 -5.52
N SER A 580 -60.84 -38.94 -4.60
CA SER A 580 -60.61 -38.73 -3.16
C SER A 580 -59.12 -38.74 -2.81
N ALA A 581 -58.32 -39.61 -3.44
CA ALA A 581 -56.87 -39.66 -3.24
C ALA A 581 -56.17 -38.41 -3.80
N SER A 582 -56.56 -37.93 -4.99
CA SER A 582 -56.04 -36.67 -5.53
C SER A 582 -56.45 -35.44 -4.70
N LEU A 583 -57.62 -35.48 -4.06
CA LEU A 583 -58.05 -34.40 -3.15
C LEU A 583 -57.25 -34.39 -1.84
N LYS A 584 -56.89 -35.56 -1.31
CA LYS A 584 -55.98 -35.67 -0.17
C LYS A 584 -54.59 -35.12 -0.49
N LEU A 585 -54.09 -35.35 -1.71
CA LEU A 585 -52.85 -34.72 -2.16
C LEU A 585 -52.98 -33.19 -2.17
N LEU A 586 -54.10 -32.65 -2.65
CA LEU A 586 -54.38 -31.20 -2.59
C LEU A 586 -54.45 -30.67 -1.15
N SER A 587 -55.04 -31.40 -0.21
CA SER A 587 -55.11 -30.96 1.21
C SER A 587 -53.75 -31.00 1.90
N VAL A 588 -52.89 -31.95 1.55
CA VAL A 588 -51.50 -32.01 2.02
C VAL A 588 -50.71 -30.82 1.49
N MET A 589 -50.89 -30.44 0.22
CA MET A 589 -50.14 -29.33 -0.42
C MET A 589 -50.77 -27.93 -0.23
N ALA A 590 -51.89 -27.81 0.48
CA ALA A 590 -52.57 -26.53 0.68
C ALA A 590 -51.89 -25.64 1.73
N ALA A 591 -51.22 -26.23 2.73
CA ALA A 591 -50.57 -25.51 3.81
C ALA A 591 -49.35 -26.28 4.37
N ILE A 592 -48.40 -25.52 4.90
CA ILE A 592 -47.19 -26.02 5.57
C ILE A 592 -47.54 -26.40 7.02
N ARG A 593 -47.25 -27.66 7.39
CA ARG A 593 -47.52 -28.21 8.74
C ARG A 593 -46.22 -28.64 9.43
N LEU A 594 -45.37 -27.67 9.77
CA LEU A 594 -44.12 -27.92 10.49
C LEU A 594 -44.27 -27.82 12.02
N ASP A 595 -45.28 -27.08 12.47
CA ASP A 595 -45.61 -26.90 13.89
C ASP A 595 -46.86 -27.73 14.24
N ASP A 596 -47.11 -28.02 15.53
CA ASP A 596 -48.19 -28.92 15.99
C ASP A 596 -49.60 -28.30 15.90
N ASP A 597 -49.82 -27.41 14.93
CA ASP A 597 -51.09 -26.73 14.69
C ASP A 597 -52.06 -27.69 13.99
N VAL A 598 -53.27 -27.84 14.54
CA VAL A 598 -54.33 -28.67 13.95
C VAL A 598 -55.10 -27.84 12.93
N ASP A 599 -55.21 -28.30 11.68
CA ASP A 599 -56.06 -27.69 10.66
C ASP A 599 -57.23 -28.57 10.23
N ASN A 600 -58.26 -27.93 9.66
CA ASN A 600 -59.47 -28.59 9.19
C ASN A 600 -59.56 -28.63 7.64
N ILE A 601 -58.44 -28.52 6.93
CA ILE A 601 -58.40 -28.33 5.47
C ILE A 601 -58.98 -29.55 4.73
N GLU A 602 -58.55 -30.77 5.10
CA GLU A 602 -58.99 -32.02 4.43
C GLU A 602 -60.51 -32.22 4.55
N ASN A 603 -61.07 -32.01 5.74
CA ASN A 603 -62.51 -32.15 5.98
C ASN A 603 -63.32 -31.07 5.24
N THR A 604 -62.80 -29.83 5.20
CA THR A 604 -63.44 -28.72 4.48
C THR A 604 -63.44 -28.97 2.98
N LEU A 605 -62.33 -29.44 2.41
CA LEU A 605 -62.23 -29.78 0.99
C LEU A 605 -63.13 -30.98 0.62
N THR A 606 -63.16 -32.02 1.45
CA THR A 606 -63.95 -33.24 1.17
C THR A 606 -65.45 -32.96 1.20
N SER A 607 -65.92 -32.25 2.24
CA SER A 607 -67.34 -31.88 2.39
C SER A 607 -67.82 -30.92 1.29
N ALA A 608 -67.02 -29.93 0.90
CA ALA A 608 -67.40 -28.95 -0.10
C ALA A 608 -67.36 -29.51 -1.53
N LEU A 609 -66.38 -30.37 -1.85
CA LEU A 609 -66.05 -30.74 -3.23
C LEU A 609 -66.46 -32.15 -3.63
N VAL A 610 -66.56 -33.12 -2.72
CA VAL A 610 -66.85 -34.54 -3.06
C VAL A 610 -68.31 -34.91 -2.83
N ASP A 611 -68.93 -34.43 -1.75
CA ASP A 611 -70.26 -34.87 -1.30
C ASP A 611 -71.44 -34.05 -1.83
N THR A 612 -71.21 -33.12 -2.76
CA THR A 612 -72.21 -32.15 -3.25
C THR A 612 -73.41 -32.76 -4.02
N LYS A 613 -73.51 -34.10 -4.16
CA LYS A 613 -74.60 -34.77 -4.88
C LYS A 613 -75.75 -35.30 -4.00
N SER A 614 -75.73 -35.15 -2.68
CA SER A 614 -76.82 -35.61 -1.81
C SER A 614 -77.84 -34.54 -1.39
N ASN A 615 -77.58 -33.24 -1.60
CA ASN A 615 -78.45 -32.17 -1.06
C ASN A 615 -79.18 -31.33 -2.13
N ALA A 616 -79.24 -31.78 -3.40
CA ALA A 616 -80.00 -31.08 -4.44
C ALA A 616 -81.51 -31.39 -4.44
N ALA A 617 -82.01 -32.17 -3.48
CA ALA A 617 -83.44 -32.47 -3.36
C ALA A 617 -83.85 -32.48 -1.89
N VAL A 618 -84.15 -31.30 -1.31
CA VAL A 618 -85.33 -30.97 -0.48
C VAL A 618 -85.26 -29.48 -0.09
N ALA A 619 -86.18 -28.72 -0.68
CA ALA A 619 -86.90 -27.50 -0.24
C ALA A 619 -86.30 -26.43 0.71
N ASP A 620 -86.34 -25.19 0.18
CA ASP A 620 -86.89 -23.94 0.74
C ASP A 620 -86.25 -23.17 1.93
N LYS A 621 -85.87 -21.92 1.58
CA LYS A 621 -85.89 -20.67 2.36
C LYS A 621 -85.40 -20.71 3.82
N SER A 622 -84.10 -20.42 4.01
CA SER A 622 -83.56 -19.28 4.76
C SER A 622 -82.11 -19.53 5.21
N ILE A 623 -81.34 -18.46 5.33
CA ILE A 623 -79.91 -18.36 5.71
C ILE A 623 -78.94 -18.53 4.53
N THR A 624 -78.20 -17.45 4.25
CA THR A 624 -77.03 -17.38 3.37
C THR A 624 -76.06 -18.53 3.68
N THR A 625 -76.06 -19.58 2.87
CA THR A 625 -75.03 -20.62 2.95
C THR A 625 -73.70 -19.98 2.54
N PHE A 626 -72.88 -19.61 3.52
CA PHE A 626 -71.49 -19.21 3.31
C PHE A 626 -70.79 -20.35 2.56
N ASP A 627 -70.20 -20.04 1.40
CA ASP A 627 -69.33 -20.97 0.69
C ASP A 627 -67.98 -21.01 1.43
N PRO A 628 -67.64 -22.11 2.13
CA PRO A 628 -66.41 -22.18 2.93
C PRO A 628 -65.13 -22.05 2.07
N LEU A 629 -65.23 -22.21 0.75
CA LEU A 629 -64.11 -22.05 -0.19
C LEU A 629 -64.08 -20.68 -0.89
N ALA A 630 -64.95 -19.73 -0.51
CA ALA A 630 -64.93 -18.36 -1.01
C ALA A 630 -64.00 -17.42 -0.20
N SER A 631 -63.41 -17.92 0.89
CA SER A 631 -62.43 -17.18 1.71
C SER A 631 -61.05 -17.09 1.03
N SER A 632 -60.37 -15.96 1.21
CA SER A 632 -58.98 -15.76 0.77
C SER A 632 -57.94 -16.44 1.67
N SER A 633 -58.34 -16.95 2.85
CA SER A 633 -57.46 -17.61 3.82
C SER A 633 -58.13 -18.82 4.48
N TRP A 634 -57.31 -19.77 4.94
CA TRP A 634 -57.77 -20.93 5.69
C TRP A 634 -58.03 -20.57 7.16
N GLU A 635 -59.13 -21.06 7.73
CA GLU A 635 -59.41 -20.93 9.16
C GLU A 635 -58.34 -21.69 9.96
N GLN A 636 -57.75 -21.04 10.97
CA GLN A 636 -56.68 -21.57 11.84
C GLN A 636 -55.30 -21.79 11.18
N VAL A 637 -55.07 -21.31 9.96
CA VAL A 637 -53.74 -21.36 9.32
C VAL A 637 -53.22 -19.96 9.00
N PRO A 638 -52.04 -19.56 9.53
CA PRO A 638 -51.43 -18.28 9.21
C PRO A 638 -51.15 -18.09 7.71
N PRO A 639 -51.22 -16.85 7.18
CA PRO A 639 -50.92 -16.56 5.77
C PRO A 639 -49.51 -17.02 5.35
N ALA A 640 -48.51 -16.91 6.24
CA ALA A 640 -47.14 -17.35 5.98
C ALA A 640 -47.01 -18.86 5.71
N LYS A 641 -47.91 -19.67 6.30
CA LYS A 641 -47.97 -21.13 6.14
C LYS A 641 -48.93 -21.58 5.03
N THR A 642 -49.68 -20.66 4.42
CA THR A 642 -50.62 -20.98 3.35
C THR A 642 -49.88 -21.10 2.01
N LEU A 643 -49.99 -22.26 1.36
CA LEU A 643 -49.40 -22.50 0.04
C LEU A 643 -50.42 -22.27 -1.08
N ILE A 644 -51.65 -22.77 -0.89
CA ILE A 644 -52.75 -22.67 -1.85
C ILE A 644 -53.98 -22.18 -1.09
N THR A 645 -54.57 -21.09 -1.56
CA THR A 645 -55.76 -20.50 -0.95
C THR A 645 -57.03 -21.34 -1.20
N PRO A 646 -58.08 -21.23 -0.37
CA PRO A 646 -59.33 -21.97 -0.59
C PRO A 646 -59.95 -21.74 -1.97
N VAL A 647 -59.91 -20.50 -2.48
CA VAL A 647 -60.38 -20.14 -3.82
C VAL A 647 -59.56 -20.83 -4.91
N GLN A 648 -58.23 -20.88 -4.75
CA GLN A 648 -57.35 -21.58 -5.69
C GLN A 648 -57.58 -23.09 -5.66
N CYS A 649 -57.76 -23.70 -4.48
CA CYS A 649 -58.12 -25.11 -4.37
C CYS A 649 -59.42 -25.43 -5.12
N LYS A 650 -60.43 -24.56 -5.03
CA LYS A 650 -61.69 -24.70 -5.77
C LYS A 650 -61.50 -24.60 -7.28
N SER A 651 -60.65 -23.67 -7.75
CA SER A 651 -60.31 -23.51 -9.17
C SER A 651 -59.54 -24.72 -9.70
N LEU A 652 -58.47 -25.11 -9.00
CA LEU A 652 -57.63 -26.28 -9.32
C LEU A 652 -58.46 -27.56 -9.37
N TRP A 653 -59.39 -27.75 -8.43
CA TRP A 653 -60.29 -28.90 -8.42
C TRP A 653 -61.24 -28.93 -9.62
N ARG A 654 -61.77 -27.77 -10.05
CA ARG A 654 -62.60 -27.68 -11.27
C ARG A 654 -61.79 -28.02 -12.51
N GLN A 655 -60.58 -27.47 -12.63
CA GLN A 655 -59.69 -27.76 -13.73
C GLN A 655 -59.29 -29.24 -13.77
N PHE A 656 -58.88 -29.80 -12.64
CA PHE A 656 -58.58 -31.22 -12.48
C PHE A 656 -59.75 -32.11 -12.90
N ARG A 657 -60.98 -31.77 -12.49
CA ARG A 657 -62.18 -32.52 -12.90
C ARG A 657 -62.41 -32.48 -14.40
N ALA A 658 -62.31 -31.30 -15.03
CA ALA A 658 -62.51 -31.15 -16.46
C ALA A 658 -61.49 -31.95 -17.27
N GLU A 659 -60.21 -31.91 -16.87
CA GLU A 659 -59.13 -32.62 -17.57
C GLU A 659 -59.19 -34.14 -17.38
N THR A 660 -59.62 -34.63 -16.21
CA THR A 660 -59.76 -36.08 -15.93
C THR A 660 -61.08 -36.68 -16.43
N GLU A 661 -62.10 -35.85 -16.69
CA GLU A 661 -63.41 -36.29 -17.19
C GLU A 661 -63.33 -36.93 -18.57
N TYR A 662 -62.40 -36.48 -19.42
CA TYR A 662 -62.12 -37.13 -20.70
C TYR A 662 -61.66 -38.58 -20.51
N SER A 663 -60.71 -38.83 -19.61
CA SER A 663 -60.21 -40.19 -19.31
C SER A 663 -61.29 -41.10 -18.72
N VAL A 664 -62.16 -40.56 -17.87
CA VAL A 664 -63.31 -41.30 -17.32
C VAL A 664 -64.32 -41.65 -18.42
N THR A 665 -64.60 -40.71 -19.32
CA THR A 665 -65.53 -40.91 -20.45
C THR A 665 -64.97 -41.94 -21.45
N GLN A 666 -63.66 -41.91 -21.70
CA GLN A 666 -62.96 -42.89 -22.52
C GLN A 666 -63.02 -44.30 -21.91
N ALA A 667 -62.86 -44.43 -20.58
CA ALA A 667 -63.00 -45.71 -19.91
C ALA A 667 -64.43 -46.27 -20.00
N ILE A 668 -65.45 -45.42 -19.84
CA ILE A 668 -66.86 -45.81 -19.98
C ILE A 668 -67.14 -46.26 -21.43
N SER A 669 -66.67 -45.52 -22.43
CA SER A 669 -66.86 -45.90 -23.84
C SER A 669 -66.09 -47.16 -24.21
N ALA A 670 -64.89 -47.37 -23.66
CA ALA A 670 -64.12 -48.61 -23.82
C ALA A 670 -64.82 -49.81 -23.17
N GLN A 671 -65.42 -49.64 -21.98
CA GLN A 671 -66.22 -50.66 -21.32
C GLN A 671 -67.48 -51.01 -22.13
N GLU A 672 -68.18 -50.01 -22.67
CA GLU A 672 -69.34 -50.21 -23.56
C GLU A 672 -68.95 -50.89 -24.88
N ALA A 673 -67.80 -50.55 -25.45
CA ALA A 673 -67.26 -51.20 -26.65
C ALA A 673 -66.87 -52.66 -26.39
N SER A 674 -66.20 -52.96 -25.27
CA SER A 674 -65.88 -54.34 -24.85
C SER A 674 -67.16 -55.18 -24.66
N ARG A 675 -68.18 -54.58 -24.02
CA ARG A 675 -69.50 -55.22 -23.83
C ARG A 675 -70.22 -55.50 -25.16
N ARG A 676 -70.07 -54.64 -26.17
CA ARG A 676 -70.61 -54.87 -27.52
C ARG A 676 -69.80 -55.91 -28.32
N ASN A 677 -68.49 -56.00 -28.11
CA ASN A 677 -67.60 -56.88 -28.87
C ASN A 677 -67.66 -58.35 -28.42
N ASN A 678 -68.21 -58.65 -27.23
CA ASN A 678 -68.34 -60.01 -26.70
C ASN A 678 -69.36 -60.91 -27.45
N ASN A 679 -69.89 -60.46 -28.60
CA ASN A 679 -70.85 -61.18 -29.46
C ASN A 679 -70.36 -61.41 -30.91
N TRP A 680 -69.10 -61.10 -31.24
CA TRP A 680 -68.60 -61.24 -32.62
C TRP A 680 -67.96 -62.61 -32.86
N MET A 681 -68.71 -63.57 -33.41
CA MET A 681 -68.12 -64.78 -34.02
C MET A 681 -67.47 -64.41 -35.36
N PRO A 682 -66.36 -65.06 -35.77
CA PRO A 682 -65.76 -64.81 -37.07
C PRO A 682 -66.73 -65.10 -38.23
N PRO A 683 -66.61 -64.42 -39.38
CA PRO A 683 -67.46 -64.65 -40.55
C PRO A 683 -67.50 -66.13 -40.97
N PRO A 684 -68.65 -66.68 -41.43
CA PRO A 684 -68.79 -68.11 -41.72
C PRO A 684 -67.74 -68.68 -42.69
N TRP A 685 -67.25 -67.88 -43.64
CA TRP A 685 -66.20 -68.31 -44.57
C TRP A 685 -64.85 -68.54 -43.87
N ALA A 686 -64.54 -67.78 -42.81
CA ALA A 686 -63.32 -67.92 -42.05
C ALA A 686 -63.37 -69.18 -41.18
N ILE A 687 -64.54 -69.53 -40.65
CA ILE A 687 -64.77 -70.78 -39.91
C ILE A 687 -64.63 -71.99 -40.85
N VAL A 688 -65.19 -71.93 -42.07
CA VAL A 688 -65.06 -72.99 -43.08
C VAL A 688 -63.61 -73.15 -43.54
N ALA A 689 -62.88 -72.05 -43.78
CA ALA A 689 -61.46 -72.10 -44.15
C ALA A 689 -60.58 -72.74 -43.05
N LEU A 690 -60.87 -72.44 -41.79
CA LEU A 690 -60.14 -72.97 -40.63
C LEU A 690 -60.38 -74.48 -40.42
N VAL A 691 -61.58 -74.97 -40.78
CA VAL A 691 -61.92 -76.42 -40.74
C VAL A 691 -61.27 -77.20 -41.88
N VAL A 692 -61.15 -76.61 -43.08
CA VAL A 692 -60.59 -77.32 -44.26
C VAL A 692 -59.05 -77.29 -44.28
N LEU A 693 -58.43 -76.16 -43.92
CA LEU A 693 -56.97 -75.99 -44.00
C LEU A 693 -56.24 -76.43 -42.72
N GLY A 694 -56.91 -76.39 -41.56
CA GLY A 694 -56.25 -76.45 -40.25
C GLY A 694 -55.65 -75.10 -39.83
N PHE A 695 -55.56 -74.87 -38.52
CA PHE A 695 -55.23 -73.55 -37.96
C PHE A 695 -53.82 -73.05 -38.31
N ASN A 696 -52.84 -73.97 -38.40
CA ASN A 696 -51.46 -73.61 -38.75
C ASN A 696 -51.32 -73.18 -40.22
N GLU A 697 -51.87 -73.92 -41.18
CA GLU A 697 -51.88 -73.53 -42.59
C GLU A 697 -52.66 -72.24 -42.85
N PHE A 698 -53.80 -72.02 -42.17
CA PHE A 698 -54.58 -70.78 -42.30
C PHE A 698 -53.80 -69.54 -41.83
N MET A 699 -53.09 -69.64 -40.69
CA MET A 699 -52.20 -68.58 -40.23
C MET A 699 -51.01 -68.36 -41.16
N THR A 700 -50.51 -69.42 -41.80
CA THR A 700 -49.39 -69.32 -42.76
C THR A 700 -49.81 -68.62 -44.06
N LEU A 701 -51.04 -68.85 -44.51
CA LEU A 701 -51.66 -68.18 -45.67
C LEU A 701 -51.89 -66.67 -45.40
N LEU A 702 -52.37 -66.31 -44.21
CA LEU A 702 -52.63 -64.92 -43.82
C LEU A 702 -51.34 -64.12 -43.57
N ARG A 703 -50.28 -64.77 -43.07
CA ARG A 703 -49.04 -64.10 -42.69
C ARG A 703 -48.10 -63.87 -43.86
N ASN A 704 -48.34 -64.49 -45.01
CA ASN A 704 -47.42 -64.44 -46.15
C ASN A 704 -48.14 -64.00 -47.44
N PRO A 705 -48.11 -62.70 -47.79
CA PRO A 705 -48.88 -62.12 -48.90
C PRO A 705 -48.49 -62.67 -50.29
N LEU A 706 -47.34 -63.33 -50.40
CA LEU A 706 -46.86 -63.95 -51.64
C LEU A 706 -47.70 -65.17 -52.06
N TYR A 707 -48.20 -65.99 -51.12
CA TYR A 707 -49.01 -67.18 -51.48
C TYR A 707 -50.37 -66.81 -52.05
N LEU A 708 -50.97 -65.72 -51.56
CA LEU A 708 -52.21 -65.15 -52.11
C LEU A 708 -51.99 -64.61 -53.53
N GLY A 709 -50.84 -63.99 -53.78
CA GLY A 709 -50.43 -63.56 -55.13
C GLY A 709 -50.22 -64.73 -56.09
N VAL A 710 -49.55 -65.81 -55.66
CA VAL A 710 -49.32 -67.01 -56.49
C VAL A 710 -50.62 -67.75 -56.80
N LEU A 711 -51.53 -67.89 -55.82
CA LEU A 711 -52.87 -68.47 -56.04
C LEU A 711 -53.71 -67.64 -57.02
N PHE A 712 -53.62 -66.31 -56.94
CA PHE A 712 -54.33 -65.42 -57.84
C PHE A 712 -53.79 -65.49 -59.28
N VAL A 713 -52.46 -65.50 -59.46
CA VAL A 713 -51.82 -65.68 -60.77
C VAL A 713 -52.13 -67.07 -61.35
N GLY A 714 -52.06 -68.12 -60.53
CA GLY A 714 -52.43 -69.48 -60.94
C GLY A 714 -53.90 -69.60 -61.36
N TYR A 715 -54.82 -68.94 -60.65
CA TYR A 715 -56.23 -68.90 -61.04
C TYR A 715 -56.43 -68.19 -62.39
N LEU A 716 -55.74 -67.07 -62.63
CA LEU A 716 -55.84 -66.35 -63.90
C LEU A 716 -55.28 -67.13 -65.08
N THR A 717 -54.17 -67.86 -64.91
CA THR A 717 -53.59 -68.69 -65.99
C THR A 717 -54.46 -69.90 -66.30
N VAL A 718 -55.00 -70.58 -65.30
CA VAL A 718 -55.95 -71.70 -65.49
C VAL A 718 -57.23 -71.20 -66.16
N LYS A 719 -57.76 -70.04 -65.76
CA LYS A 719 -58.94 -69.44 -66.40
C LYS A 719 -58.66 -69.01 -67.85
N ALA A 720 -57.48 -68.46 -68.13
CA ALA A 720 -57.07 -68.09 -69.49
C ALA A 720 -56.93 -69.32 -70.40
N LEU A 721 -56.33 -70.41 -69.88
CA LEU A 721 -56.26 -71.69 -70.59
C LEU A 721 -57.65 -72.29 -70.82
N TRP A 722 -58.54 -72.24 -69.82
CA TRP A 722 -59.91 -72.73 -69.94
C TRP A 722 -60.70 -72.04 -71.06
N VAL A 723 -60.53 -70.72 -71.21
CA VAL A 723 -61.20 -69.92 -72.23
C VAL A 723 -60.57 -70.10 -73.61
N GLN A 724 -59.23 -70.17 -73.72
CA GLN A 724 -58.55 -70.33 -75.03
C GLN A 724 -58.59 -71.75 -75.58
N LEU A 725 -58.63 -72.79 -74.73
CA LEU A 725 -58.80 -74.18 -75.16
C LEU A 725 -60.25 -74.52 -75.53
N ASN A 726 -61.17 -73.54 -75.45
CA ASN A 726 -62.59 -73.67 -75.78
C ASN A 726 -63.17 -75.03 -75.35
N ILE A 727 -62.89 -75.40 -74.10
CA ILE A 727 -63.12 -76.73 -73.53
C ILE A 727 -64.60 -77.10 -73.65
N SER A 728 -65.49 -76.13 -73.46
CA SER A 728 -66.94 -76.31 -73.60
C SER A 728 -67.40 -76.63 -75.04
N GLY A 729 -66.62 -76.24 -76.06
CA GLY A 729 -66.91 -76.51 -77.48
C GLY A 729 -66.33 -77.83 -77.98
N GLU A 730 -65.14 -78.22 -77.53
CA GLU A 730 -64.51 -79.48 -77.99
C GLU A 730 -65.05 -80.75 -77.33
N PHE A 731 -65.62 -80.63 -76.13
CA PHE A 731 -66.29 -81.76 -75.46
C PHE A 731 -67.71 -82.05 -75.98
N GLN A 732 -68.25 -81.28 -76.93
CA GLN A 732 -69.56 -81.55 -77.55
C GLN A 732 -69.57 -82.77 -78.48
N HIS A 733 -68.41 -83.24 -78.95
CA HIS A 733 -68.28 -84.45 -79.78
C HIS A 733 -67.89 -85.72 -79.00
N GLY A 734 -67.97 -85.68 -77.66
CA GLY A 734 -67.70 -86.81 -76.77
C GLY A 734 -66.35 -86.74 -76.06
N VAL A 735 -66.27 -87.42 -74.91
CA VAL A 735 -65.16 -87.29 -73.94
C VAL A 735 -63.83 -87.81 -74.49
N LEU A 736 -63.83 -88.88 -75.29
CA LEU A 736 -62.60 -89.46 -75.86
C LEU A 736 -62.00 -88.60 -76.99
N PRO A 737 -62.77 -88.14 -77.99
CA PRO A 737 -62.27 -87.20 -79.00
C PRO A 737 -61.86 -85.85 -78.41
N GLY A 738 -62.60 -85.35 -77.42
CA GLY A 738 -62.31 -84.08 -76.73
C GLY A 738 -60.98 -84.10 -75.97
N LEU A 739 -60.69 -85.17 -75.22
CA LEU A 739 -59.40 -85.30 -74.51
C LEU A 739 -58.21 -85.43 -75.47
N LEU A 740 -58.36 -86.14 -76.59
CA LEU A 740 -57.31 -86.28 -77.61
C LEU A 740 -57.07 -84.98 -78.40
N SER A 741 -58.14 -84.25 -78.76
CA SER A 741 -58.06 -82.93 -79.42
C SER A 741 -57.44 -81.87 -78.50
N ILE A 742 -57.79 -81.87 -77.21
CA ILE A 742 -57.20 -80.98 -76.22
C ILE A 742 -55.73 -81.33 -76.00
N SER A 743 -55.34 -82.61 -75.93
CA SER A 743 -53.93 -83.00 -75.76
C SER A 743 -53.04 -82.60 -76.95
N THR A 744 -53.59 -82.62 -78.17
CA THR A 744 -52.84 -82.25 -79.39
C THR A 744 -52.80 -80.74 -79.62
N LYS A 745 -53.78 -79.98 -79.10
CA LYS A 745 -53.80 -78.51 -79.16
C LYS A 745 -53.10 -77.84 -77.97
N PHE A 746 -52.98 -78.52 -76.83
CA PHE A 746 -52.41 -77.95 -75.59
C PHE A 746 -50.98 -77.43 -75.77
N LEU A 747 -50.07 -78.25 -76.32
CA LEU A 747 -48.68 -77.84 -76.55
C LEU A 747 -48.54 -76.67 -77.53
N PRO A 748 -49.16 -76.69 -78.73
CA PRO A 748 -49.05 -75.57 -79.66
C PRO A 748 -49.72 -74.30 -79.15
N THR A 749 -50.81 -74.37 -78.37
CA THR A 749 -51.45 -73.17 -77.78
C THR A 749 -50.64 -72.57 -76.64
N VAL A 750 -50.00 -73.39 -75.80
CA VAL A 750 -49.07 -72.91 -74.76
C VAL A 750 -47.82 -72.28 -75.38
N MET A 751 -47.28 -72.88 -76.44
CA MET A 751 -46.19 -72.27 -77.22
C MET A 751 -46.64 -70.95 -77.86
N ASN A 752 -47.81 -70.87 -78.51
CA ASN A 752 -48.31 -69.62 -79.11
C ASN A 752 -48.57 -68.51 -78.08
N LEU A 753 -49.01 -68.85 -76.87
CA LEU A 753 -49.17 -67.92 -75.75
C LEU A 753 -47.81 -67.40 -75.25
N LEU A 754 -46.81 -68.29 -75.11
CA LEU A 754 -45.45 -67.93 -74.71
C LEU A 754 -44.76 -67.07 -75.79
N THR A 755 -44.98 -67.37 -77.08
CA THR A 755 -44.45 -66.56 -78.19
C THR A 755 -45.16 -65.20 -78.29
N LYS A 756 -46.49 -65.13 -78.10
CA LYS A 756 -47.23 -63.84 -78.05
C LYS A 756 -46.89 -62.99 -76.83
N LEU A 757 -46.60 -63.61 -75.68
CA LEU A 757 -46.10 -62.92 -74.48
C LEU A 757 -44.65 -62.44 -74.66
N ALA A 758 -43.83 -63.15 -75.44
CA ALA A 758 -42.49 -62.73 -75.81
C ALA A 758 -42.48 -61.61 -76.88
N GLU A 759 -43.43 -61.60 -77.83
CA GLU A 759 -43.58 -60.54 -78.85
C GLU A 759 -44.27 -59.27 -78.32
N GLN A 760 -45.17 -59.37 -77.33
CA GLN A 760 -45.76 -58.19 -76.68
C GLN A 760 -44.83 -57.48 -75.68
N GLY A 761 -43.64 -58.03 -75.41
CA GLY A 761 -42.57 -57.37 -74.65
C GLY A 761 -41.66 -56.45 -75.48
N GLN A 762 -41.81 -56.42 -76.82
CA GLN A 762 -40.98 -55.62 -77.73
C GLN A 762 -41.82 -54.92 -78.83
N SER A 763 -42.54 -53.84 -78.50
CA SER A 763 -42.88 -52.74 -79.45
C SER A 763 -43.45 -51.49 -78.73
N PRO A 764 -43.27 -50.27 -79.30
CA PRO A 764 -43.24 -49.01 -78.55
C PRO A 764 -44.58 -48.25 -78.44
N ALA A 765 -44.63 -47.31 -77.48
CA ALA A 765 -45.80 -46.51 -77.09
C ALA A 765 -46.37 -45.58 -78.18
N THR A 766 -47.70 -45.40 -78.19
CA THR A 766 -48.37 -44.27 -78.87
C THR A 766 -49.65 -43.80 -78.17
N ASN A 767 -49.67 -42.50 -77.93
CA ASN A 767 -50.82 -41.67 -77.53
C ASN A 767 -51.78 -41.43 -78.71
N ASN A 768 -53.06 -41.08 -78.43
CA ASN A 768 -53.75 -39.81 -78.77
C ASN A 768 -55.29 -39.91 -79.06
N PRO A 769 -56.03 -38.77 -78.98
CA PRO A 769 -57.41 -38.65 -78.45
C PRO A 769 -58.46 -38.22 -79.50
N GLN A 770 -59.76 -38.13 -79.11
CA GLN A 770 -60.79 -37.13 -79.52
C GLN A 770 -62.19 -37.58 -79.03
N THR A 771 -62.84 -36.93 -78.05
CA THR A 771 -63.84 -35.81 -78.12
C THR A 771 -65.02 -35.96 -79.08
N ASN A 772 -66.24 -35.90 -78.52
CA ASN A 772 -67.39 -35.23 -79.12
C ASN A 772 -68.41 -34.75 -78.06
N SER A 773 -69.09 -33.66 -78.41
CA SER A 773 -69.67 -32.63 -77.52
C SER A 773 -71.17 -32.44 -77.77
N GLY A 774 -71.90 -31.85 -76.81
CA GLY A 774 -73.26 -31.29 -76.99
C GLY A 774 -73.95 -31.03 -75.63
N ALA A 775 -73.80 -29.87 -75.00
CA ALA A 775 -74.51 -28.59 -75.19
C ALA A 775 -75.81 -28.45 -74.36
N THR A 776 -75.70 -27.81 -73.18
CA THR A 776 -76.56 -26.69 -72.75
C THR A 776 -76.04 -26.02 -71.47
N ALA A 777 -76.16 -24.69 -71.45
CA ALA A 777 -76.18 -23.75 -70.32
C ALA A 777 -74.87 -23.40 -69.59
N PHE A 778 -74.41 -22.19 -69.93
CA PHE A 778 -73.28 -21.40 -69.46
C PHE A 778 -73.73 -20.34 -68.42
N LYS A 779 -72.74 -19.80 -67.69
CA LYS A 779 -72.71 -18.65 -66.74
C LYS A 779 -73.00 -19.00 -65.27
N SER A 780 -72.09 -18.89 -64.29
CA SER A 780 -71.10 -17.85 -63.91
C SER A 780 -71.69 -16.62 -63.20
N PHE A 781 -71.18 -16.34 -62.00
CA PHE A 781 -70.80 -14.99 -61.53
C PHE A 781 -69.49 -15.18 -60.72
N GLN A 782 -68.28 -14.84 -61.21
CA GLN A 782 -67.62 -13.53 -61.46
C GLN A 782 -67.39 -12.70 -60.18
N ASN A 783 -66.25 -12.08 -59.90
CA ASN A 783 -65.10 -11.56 -60.70
C ASN A 783 -63.83 -11.53 -59.81
N GLY A 784 -62.59 -11.46 -60.30
CA GLY A 784 -62.09 -11.31 -61.66
C GLY A 784 -60.58 -10.99 -61.63
N SER A 785 -59.91 -11.34 -62.73
CA SER A 785 -58.56 -10.88 -63.06
C SER A 785 -58.58 -10.39 -64.51
N SER A 786 -58.23 -9.12 -64.76
CA SER A 786 -57.63 -8.66 -66.03
C SER A 786 -57.41 -7.13 -66.09
N SER A 787 -56.19 -6.78 -66.55
CA SER A 787 -55.82 -5.69 -67.47
C SER A 787 -56.06 -4.20 -67.11
N SER A 788 -54.98 -3.40 -67.08
CA SER A 788 -54.68 -2.43 -68.16
C SER A 788 -53.36 -1.65 -67.93
N ASN A 789 -52.63 -1.45 -69.04
CA ASN A 789 -51.88 -0.27 -69.49
C ASN A 789 -50.81 0.44 -68.62
N THR A 790 -49.56 0.30 -69.08
CA THR A 790 -48.58 1.36 -69.45
C THR A 790 -48.79 2.81 -68.96
N SER A 791 -47.81 3.39 -68.26
CA SER A 791 -46.90 4.46 -68.76
C SER A 791 -45.94 5.03 -67.69
N SER A 792 -44.66 5.16 -68.10
CA SER A 792 -43.57 6.11 -67.76
C SER A 792 -43.75 7.10 -66.60
N SER A 793 -42.70 7.41 -65.80
CA SER A 793 -41.57 8.26 -66.26
C SER A 793 -40.50 8.44 -65.16
N ALA A 794 -39.32 8.90 -65.59
CA ALA A 794 -38.05 8.98 -64.87
C ALA A 794 -37.69 10.39 -64.34
N SER A 795 -36.61 10.44 -63.54
CA SER A 795 -35.73 11.58 -63.17
C SER A 795 -36.22 12.48 -62.02
N SER A 796 -35.45 12.89 -61.00
CA SER A 796 -34.01 13.23 -60.83
C SER A 796 -33.65 13.12 -59.32
N GLY A 797 -32.44 12.69 -58.90
CA GLY A 797 -31.20 13.49 -58.75
C GLY A 797 -31.07 14.02 -57.30
N VAL A 798 -29.98 13.92 -56.52
CA VAL A 798 -28.59 14.36 -56.77
C VAL A 798 -27.70 14.05 -55.51
N THR A 799 -26.46 13.57 -55.74
CA THR A 799 -25.14 13.64 -55.00
C THR A 799 -25.05 13.52 -53.46
N ALA A 800 -24.16 12.71 -52.83
CA ALA A 800 -22.68 12.54 -52.87
C ALA A 800 -21.85 13.51 -51.97
N SER A 801 -20.79 12.93 -51.37
CA SER A 801 -19.64 13.46 -50.58
C SER A 801 -19.70 13.12 -49.06
N GLY A 802 -18.68 12.58 -48.41
CA GLY A 802 -17.31 12.28 -48.82
C GLY A 802 -16.57 11.34 -47.82
N ASN A 803 -15.38 10.99 -48.29
CA ASN A 803 -14.30 10.10 -47.86
C ASN A 803 -13.68 10.28 -46.45
N ASP A 804 -12.95 9.20 -46.07
CA ASP A 804 -11.66 9.13 -45.34
C ASP A 804 -11.63 9.48 -43.84
N ILE A 805 -10.74 9.00 -42.95
CA ILE A 805 -9.70 7.94 -42.80
C ILE A 805 -9.29 8.07 -41.31
N ASP A 806 -8.98 6.96 -40.66
CA ASP A 806 -8.05 6.70 -39.53
C ASP A 806 -7.78 7.62 -38.30
N TYR A 807 -7.53 6.88 -37.20
CA TYR A 807 -6.52 7.03 -36.13
C TYR A 807 -6.62 8.10 -35.01
N SER A 808 -6.39 7.57 -33.79
CA SER A 808 -5.57 8.12 -32.68
C SER A 808 -6.08 9.30 -31.82
N SER A 809 -6.50 8.95 -30.58
CA SER A 809 -6.13 9.46 -29.23
C SER A 809 -5.86 10.98 -28.93
N PRO A 810 -5.64 11.39 -27.65
CA PRO A 810 -6.35 12.44 -26.85
C PRO A 810 -5.58 13.80 -26.83
N PRO A 811 -5.65 14.77 -25.86
CA PRO A 811 -6.47 15.04 -24.64
C PRO A 811 -6.92 16.53 -24.43
N LYS A 812 -7.45 16.85 -23.23
CA LYS A 812 -7.49 18.15 -22.49
C LYS A 812 -8.40 19.31 -22.96
N GLU A 813 -9.13 19.86 -21.98
CA GLU A 813 -9.45 21.29 -21.72
C GLU A 813 -9.73 21.36 -20.20
N ASP A 814 -8.91 22.08 -19.42
CA ASP A 814 -9.07 23.48 -18.95
C ASP A 814 -9.87 23.60 -17.63
#